data_AF-A0A935T9H6-F1
#
_entry.id   AF-A0A935T9H6-F1
#
_cell.length_a   1.000
_cell.length_b   1.000
_cell.length_c   1.000
_cell.angle_alpha   90.00
_cell.angle_beta   90.00
_cell.angle_gamma   90.00
#
_symmetry.space_group_name_H-M   'P 1'
#
loop_
_entity.id
_entity.type
_entity.pdbx_description
1 polymer ?
#
loop_
_entity_poly.entity_id
_entity_poly.type
_entity_poly.pdbx_seq_one_letter_code
_entity_poly.pdbx_strand_id
1 'polypeptide(L)'
;MAEALKDVVRELSPEDREDILDPDFQFALRELLQAYKPLLEADLARVDTPDELTKEVLEAGPSCEDEFTAADQLLGRFLTEEVAVRLLPANARELLGPVERWRWCLLHIRCCIIFGWLLCRRPHTFRTSNYYLYRFWRCVRQAIGTPVGDALTAAERADFARLVQAMASAYKPYLSDQLASAEFPSGIPDEIITGKLDCLEDDDTAGSIFERLLAPDVAPALLGEEMFAKHQQEPWFWFCRCWCLCAIRFGCCLARIRNLRDFVRCLLFYRRCLRQCFRPLSCELTEPTGCVPEEVNVELKALVVAVRGTAAGGMFHHYVLEWSQDGISWHASDFHYPPIPPGGGVQGTLAVNNGLLAFFDTSARDPGFYFIRMTVVSVEGATQVCTTQFSLFKQEVRIISVDGAALDTVWADPNARFIESVPGICEDPPGTWRRFPSTDEMSFGECLHIYGGAFVGGCDGKRIKRYMIDYKPGFELDCFTAGWNNIWKVEFNTVWQYRDSNMRKDTSNLTAVWNTDCIVPVFFPPYCLHSEPQARLDPSCWASHTGLCELSGLVTLRLMVEDTDGNLYCDTQRLWIDNKPICAELRIDAVPKCQDLFVSQFANPPECSSAWNLPLSGIAYDAYINDALPLTRPNDNFDYYQIHVTKQGRPTITIPISMGPTSPCFKGTKRIGKCDPCNALDPHAGDVYGTLAQFDLRAVDLFCKGSLPYAVPDAFTIPRKECCVYTFDLWVYDRTVRSSGVNWAHASWPVKICNDLKPT
;
A
#
# COMPACT_ATOMS: atom_id res chain seq x y z
N MET A 1 30.55 -48.91 25.62
CA MET A 1 30.43 -48.12 24.37
C MET A 1 29.97 -48.98 23.19
N ALA A 2 30.68 -50.06 22.83
CA ALA A 2 30.31 -50.95 21.71
C ALA A 2 28.91 -51.58 21.82
N GLU A 3 28.42 -51.84 23.04
CA GLU A 3 27.08 -52.40 23.29
C GLU A 3 25.95 -51.34 23.22
N ALA A 4 26.23 -50.11 23.65
CA ALA A 4 25.28 -48.99 23.58
C ALA A 4 25.05 -48.47 22.14
N LEU A 5 26.01 -48.72 21.24
CA LEU A 5 25.93 -48.39 19.81
C LEU A 5 25.05 -49.38 19.02
N LYS A 6 24.89 -50.63 19.48
CA LYS A 6 24.12 -51.67 18.75
C LYS A 6 22.62 -51.35 18.64
N ASP A 7 22.03 -50.75 19.68
CA ASP A 7 20.60 -50.42 19.69
C ASP A 7 20.29 -49.17 18.84
N VAL A 8 21.17 -48.16 18.87
CA VAL A 8 21.04 -46.94 18.04
C VAL A 8 21.13 -47.26 16.55
N VAL A 9 21.98 -48.22 16.15
CA VAL A 9 22.14 -48.65 14.76
C VAL A 9 20.87 -49.29 14.18
N ARG A 10 20.00 -49.87 15.01
CA ARG A 10 18.83 -50.64 14.55
C ARG A 10 17.70 -49.75 14.00
N GLU A 11 17.61 -48.49 14.44
CA GLU A 11 16.58 -47.50 14.05
C GLU A 11 17.03 -46.53 12.94
N LEU A 12 18.30 -46.60 12.52
CA LEU A 12 18.90 -45.64 11.58
C LEU A 12 18.69 -46.02 10.10
N SER A 13 18.63 -44.99 9.24
CA SER A 13 18.57 -45.17 7.78
C SER A 13 19.83 -45.86 7.25
N PRO A 14 19.80 -46.47 6.05
CA PRO A 14 20.99 -47.13 5.47
C PRO A 14 22.21 -46.22 5.40
N GLU A 15 22.01 -44.95 4.98
CA GLU A 15 23.06 -43.93 4.86
C GLU A 15 23.69 -43.57 6.22
N ASP A 16 22.89 -43.58 7.29
CA ASP A 16 23.38 -43.29 8.64
C ASP A 16 24.22 -44.38 9.25
N ARG A 17 23.92 -45.63 8.89
CA ARG A 17 24.70 -46.77 9.34
C ARG A 17 26.09 -46.74 8.74
N GLU A 18 26.21 -46.33 7.48
CA GLU A 18 27.51 -46.10 6.83
C GLU A 18 28.27 -44.96 7.52
N ASP A 19 27.58 -43.86 7.87
CA ASP A 19 28.18 -42.72 8.56
C ASP A 19 28.72 -43.06 9.95
N ILE A 20 28.00 -43.86 10.73
CA ILE A 20 28.52 -44.29 12.03
C ILE A 20 29.78 -45.12 11.87
N LEU A 21 29.90 -45.92 10.82
CA LEU A 21 31.05 -46.80 10.60
C LEU A 21 32.24 -46.07 9.94
N ASP A 22 32.03 -44.85 9.45
CA ASP A 22 33.04 -44.04 8.81
C ASP A 22 34.18 -43.62 9.79
N PRO A 23 35.45 -43.81 9.42
CA PRO A 23 36.58 -43.47 10.28
C PRO A 23 36.67 -42.00 10.69
N ASP A 24 36.27 -41.08 9.80
CA ASP A 24 36.26 -39.64 10.07
C ASP A 24 35.12 -39.28 11.04
N PHE A 25 33.97 -39.94 10.95
CA PHE A 25 32.89 -39.80 11.94
C PHE A 25 33.33 -40.31 13.31
N GLN A 26 33.93 -41.51 13.37
CA GLN A 26 34.40 -42.11 14.62
C GLN A 26 35.51 -41.28 15.27
N PHE A 27 36.34 -40.61 14.47
CA PHE A 27 37.32 -39.64 14.96
C PHE A 27 36.62 -38.45 15.61
N ALA A 28 35.73 -37.77 14.87
CA ALA A 28 35.01 -36.59 15.37
C ALA A 28 34.16 -36.90 16.62
N LEU A 29 33.49 -38.06 16.66
CA LEU A 29 32.76 -38.50 17.85
C LEU A 29 33.68 -38.67 19.06
N ARG A 30 34.88 -39.21 18.86
CA ARG A 30 35.87 -39.37 19.94
C ARG A 30 36.32 -38.02 20.48
N GLU A 31 36.65 -37.08 19.61
CA GLU A 31 37.05 -35.73 19.98
C GLU A 31 35.92 -34.99 20.70
N LEU A 32 34.66 -35.14 20.25
CA LEU A 32 33.49 -34.56 20.91
C LEU A 32 33.32 -35.09 22.35
N LEU A 33 33.44 -36.40 22.52
CA LEU A 33 33.36 -37.04 23.84
C LEU A 33 34.52 -36.64 24.74
N GLN A 34 35.74 -36.51 24.20
CA GLN A 34 36.91 -36.04 24.95
C GLN A 34 36.76 -34.57 25.37
N ALA A 35 36.23 -33.71 24.50
CA ALA A 35 35.97 -32.31 24.82
C ALA A 35 34.92 -32.17 25.94
N TYR A 36 33.91 -33.05 25.96
CA TYR A 36 32.83 -33.04 26.94
C TYR A 36 33.18 -33.69 28.28
N LYS A 37 34.08 -34.67 28.29
CA LYS A 37 34.46 -35.45 29.48
C LYS A 37 34.80 -34.59 30.72
N PRO A 38 35.59 -33.51 30.64
CA PRO A 38 35.90 -32.68 31.81
C PRO A 38 34.67 -32.01 32.45
N LEU A 39 33.63 -31.70 31.66
CA LEU A 39 32.38 -31.14 32.20
C LEU A 39 31.59 -32.18 32.98
N LEU A 40 31.51 -33.41 32.47
CA LEU A 40 30.89 -34.52 33.19
C LEU A 40 31.61 -34.83 34.50
N GLU A 41 32.94 -34.83 34.49
CA GLU A 41 33.74 -35.07 35.70
C GLU A 41 33.55 -33.96 36.73
N ALA A 42 33.45 -32.69 36.31
CA ALA A 42 33.17 -31.56 37.19
C ALA A 42 31.75 -31.62 37.78
N ASP A 43 30.73 -31.93 36.97
CA ASP A 43 29.36 -32.07 37.45
C ASP A 43 29.20 -33.29 38.38
N LEU A 44 29.91 -34.39 38.11
CA LEU A 44 29.93 -35.55 39.00
C LEU A 44 30.59 -35.21 40.35
N ALA A 45 31.71 -34.48 40.34
CA ALA A 45 32.38 -34.06 41.57
C ALA A 45 31.49 -33.16 42.45
N ARG A 46 30.63 -32.33 41.86
CA ARG A 46 29.66 -31.47 42.58
C ARG A 46 28.56 -32.27 43.30
N VAL A 47 28.27 -33.49 42.85
CA VAL A 47 27.33 -34.39 43.54
C VAL A 47 27.89 -34.78 44.92
N ASP A 48 29.22 -34.88 45.04
CA ASP A 48 29.89 -35.25 46.28
C ASP A 48 30.06 -34.05 47.25
N THR A 49 29.75 -32.82 46.83
CA THR A 49 29.87 -31.58 47.65
C THR A 49 28.60 -30.69 47.62
N PRO A 50 27.44 -31.18 48.10
CA PRO A 50 26.16 -30.46 48.02
C PRO A 50 26.13 -29.12 48.78
N ASP A 51 26.90 -28.99 49.86
CA ASP A 51 26.97 -27.74 50.63
C ASP A 51 27.73 -26.63 49.86
N GLU A 52 28.74 -26.99 49.09
CA GLU A 52 29.48 -26.05 48.22
C GLU A 52 28.62 -25.62 47.04
N LEU A 53 27.83 -26.53 46.47
CA LEU A 53 26.87 -26.22 45.41
C LEU A 53 25.77 -25.26 45.90
N THR A 54 25.28 -25.48 47.13
CA THR A 54 24.29 -24.58 47.77
C THR A 54 24.88 -23.19 47.98
N LYS A 55 26.14 -23.11 48.40
CA LYS A 55 26.87 -21.85 48.55
C LYS A 55 27.09 -21.15 47.20
N GLU A 56 27.48 -21.89 46.16
CA GLU A 56 27.67 -21.38 44.79
C GLU A 56 26.36 -20.76 44.24
N VAL A 57 25.21 -21.42 44.44
CA VAL A 57 23.88 -20.91 44.03
C VAL A 57 23.45 -19.66 44.81
N LEU A 58 23.82 -19.55 46.09
CA LEU A 58 23.47 -18.41 46.95
C LEU A 58 24.38 -17.20 46.73
N GLU A 59 25.64 -17.41 46.36
CA GLU A 59 26.65 -16.37 46.20
C GLU A 59 26.80 -15.86 44.75
N ALA A 60 26.52 -16.70 43.74
CA ALA A 60 26.65 -16.35 42.33
C ALA A 60 25.34 -16.61 41.57
N GLY A 61 24.67 -15.53 41.14
CA GLY A 61 23.59 -15.63 40.15
C GLY A 61 24.14 -16.06 38.78
N PRO A 62 23.35 -16.75 37.92
CA PRO A 62 23.82 -17.20 36.62
C PRO A 62 24.22 -16.01 35.73
N SER A 63 25.51 -15.95 35.34
CA SER A 63 26.05 -14.94 34.43
C SER A 63 26.03 -15.43 32.98
N CYS A 64 25.53 -14.59 32.08
CA CYS A 64 25.56 -14.88 30.64
C CYS A 64 27.00 -14.94 30.07
N GLU A 65 27.95 -14.29 30.74
CA GLU A 65 29.38 -14.36 30.39
C GLU A 65 29.97 -15.74 30.72
N ASP A 66 29.62 -16.31 31.87
CA ASP A 66 30.10 -17.63 32.28
C ASP A 66 29.54 -18.73 31.36
N GLU A 67 28.28 -18.59 30.91
CA GLU A 67 27.70 -19.49 29.89
C GLU A 67 28.44 -19.39 28.55
N PHE A 68 28.80 -18.18 28.11
CA PHE A 68 29.60 -18.00 26.89
C PHE A 68 30.99 -18.61 27.03
N THR A 69 31.69 -18.37 28.15
CA THR A 69 33.01 -18.94 28.41
C THR A 69 32.97 -20.46 28.45
N ALA A 70 31.96 -21.05 29.08
CA ALA A 70 31.78 -22.50 29.09
C ALA A 70 31.52 -23.07 27.69
N ALA A 71 30.67 -22.42 26.90
CA ALA A 71 30.41 -22.80 25.51
C ALA A 71 31.68 -22.72 24.66
N ASP A 72 32.44 -21.63 24.77
CA ASP A 72 33.66 -21.40 24.01
C ASP A 72 34.77 -22.40 24.38
N GLN A 73 34.92 -22.74 25.65
CA GLN A 73 35.88 -23.76 26.11
C GLN A 73 35.53 -25.15 25.60
N LEU A 74 34.25 -25.55 25.70
CA LEU A 74 33.79 -26.87 25.23
C LEU A 74 33.93 -26.99 23.71
N LEU A 75 33.31 -26.07 22.98
CA LEU A 75 33.22 -26.12 21.53
C LEU A 75 34.55 -25.78 20.86
N GLY A 76 35.38 -24.96 21.51
CA GLY A 76 36.74 -24.69 21.08
C GLY A 76 37.68 -25.89 21.20
N ARG A 77 37.47 -26.79 22.18
CA ARG A 77 38.21 -28.07 22.27
C ARG A 77 37.77 -29.06 21.20
N PHE A 78 36.49 -29.04 20.83
CA PHE A 78 35.94 -29.97 19.84
C PHE A 78 36.25 -29.55 18.39
N LEU A 79 35.92 -28.32 18.00
CA LEU A 79 36.01 -27.88 16.59
C LEU A 79 37.43 -27.44 16.22
N THR A 80 38.35 -28.41 16.18
CA THR A 80 39.70 -28.23 15.64
C THR A 80 39.68 -28.20 14.11
N GLU A 81 40.74 -27.69 13.49
CA GLU A 81 40.91 -27.72 12.02
C GLU A 81 40.79 -29.14 11.47
N GLU A 82 41.37 -30.12 12.17
CA GLU A 82 41.31 -31.54 11.78
C GLU A 82 39.89 -32.11 11.88
N VAL A 83 39.15 -31.83 12.96
CA VAL A 83 37.77 -32.28 13.12
C VAL A 83 36.88 -31.66 12.04
N ALA A 84 37.01 -30.36 11.77
CA ALA A 84 36.21 -29.68 10.77
C ALA A 84 36.45 -30.25 9.36
N VAL A 85 37.70 -30.45 8.95
CA VAL A 85 38.04 -31.02 7.63
C VAL A 85 37.53 -32.45 7.49
N ARG A 86 37.64 -33.28 8.53
CA ARG A 86 37.16 -34.67 8.50
C ARG A 86 35.64 -34.77 8.43
N LEU A 87 34.91 -33.85 9.06
CA LEU A 87 33.44 -33.82 8.99
C LEU A 87 32.89 -33.31 7.66
N LEU A 88 33.71 -32.61 6.87
CA LEU A 88 33.32 -32.13 5.55
C LEU A 88 33.18 -33.30 4.54
N PRO A 89 32.12 -33.28 3.71
CA PRO A 89 32.01 -34.15 2.53
C PRO A 89 33.21 -34.00 1.57
N ALA A 90 33.54 -35.05 0.80
CA ALA A 90 34.73 -35.06 -0.05
C ALA A 90 34.77 -33.92 -1.09
N ASN A 91 33.62 -33.65 -1.72
CA ASN A 91 33.40 -32.53 -2.63
C ASN A 91 33.55 -31.15 -1.94
N ALA A 92 33.20 -31.05 -0.66
CA ALA A 92 33.45 -29.82 0.11
C ALA A 92 34.94 -29.56 0.31
N ARG A 93 35.72 -30.62 0.60
CA ARG A 93 37.17 -30.55 0.78
C ARG A 93 37.85 -30.14 -0.53
N GLU A 94 37.36 -30.65 -1.66
CA GLU A 94 37.84 -30.30 -3.00
C GLU A 94 37.54 -28.83 -3.35
N LEU A 95 36.29 -28.39 -3.13
CA LEU A 95 35.87 -27.00 -3.38
C LEU A 95 36.67 -25.98 -2.55
N LEU A 96 36.84 -26.26 -1.27
CA LEU A 96 37.48 -25.34 -0.32
C LEU A 96 39.01 -25.31 -0.48
N GLY A 97 39.62 -26.42 -0.87
CA GLY A 97 41.07 -26.54 -0.95
C GLY A 97 41.77 -26.33 0.42
N PRO A 98 43.02 -25.84 0.43
CA PRO A 98 43.79 -25.66 1.67
C PRO A 98 43.11 -24.74 2.69
N VAL A 99 43.13 -25.13 3.98
CA VAL A 99 42.44 -24.46 5.10
C VAL A 99 42.81 -22.98 5.21
N GLU A 100 44.03 -22.62 4.82
CA GLU A 100 44.55 -21.25 4.87
C GLU A 100 43.70 -20.27 4.05
N ARG A 101 43.02 -20.74 3.00
CA ARG A 101 42.18 -19.91 2.13
C ARG A 101 40.84 -19.54 2.77
N TRP A 102 40.35 -20.38 3.67
CA TRP A 102 39.01 -20.26 4.25
C TRP A 102 39.03 -20.32 5.79
N ARG A 103 40.19 -20.02 6.40
CA ARG A 103 40.38 -20.02 7.86
C ARG A 103 39.37 -19.11 8.57
N TRP A 104 39.01 -17.98 7.96
CA TRP A 104 37.98 -17.08 8.46
C TRP A 104 36.61 -17.78 8.53
N CYS A 105 36.26 -18.60 7.54
CA CYS A 105 35.02 -19.37 7.52
C CYS A 105 35.00 -20.37 8.66
N LEU A 106 36.10 -21.10 8.90
CA LEU A 106 36.19 -22.03 10.03
C LEU A 106 35.96 -21.34 11.38
N LEU A 107 36.58 -20.18 11.60
CA LEU A 107 36.38 -19.38 12.81
C LEU A 107 34.94 -18.87 12.92
N HIS A 108 34.33 -18.48 11.80
CA HIS A 108 32.92 -18.10 11.72
C HIS A 108 32.01 -19.29 12.10
N ILE A 109 32.27 -20.50 11.61
CA ILE A 109 31.53 -21.72 11.96
C ILE A 109 31.59 -21.99 13.47
N ARG A 110 32.74 -21.78 14.11
CA ARG A 110 32.84 -21.89 15.58
C ARG A 110 31.87 -20.95 16.28
N CYS A 111 31.81 -19.68 15.85
CA CYS A 111 30.85 -18.71 16.37
C CYS A 111 29.40 -19.18 16.16
N CYS A 112 29.10 -19.80 15.01
CA CYS A 112 27.79 -20.35 14.68
C CYS A 112 27.37 -21.49 15.64
N ILE A 113 28.27 -22.45 15.94
CA ILE A 113 27.96 -23.53 16.90
C ILE A 113 27.73 -22.97 18.31
N ILE A 114 28.59 -22.04 18.77
CA ILE A 114 28.47 -21.41 20.09
C ILE A 114 27.13 -20.67 20.21
N PHE A 115 26.77 -19.91 19.19
CA PHE A 115 25.52 -19.15 19.17
C PHE A 115 24.29 -20.05 19.24
N GLY A 116 24.25 -21.11 18.43
CA GLY A 116 23.17 -22.10 18.47
C GLY A 116 23.08 -22.81 19.82
N TRP A 117 24.23 -23.14 20.43
CA TRP A 117 24.25 -23.76 21.75
C TRP A 117 23.68 -22.84 22.83
N LEU A 118 24.12 -21.58 22.86
CA LEU A 118 23.65 -20.59 23.84
C LEU A 118 22.15 -20.34 23.72
N LEU A 119 21.62 -20.18 22.51
CA LEU A 119 20.21 -19.87 22.30
C LEU A 119 19.24 -21.03 22.58
N CYS A 120 19.71 -22.27 22.55
CA CYS A 120 18.84 -23.44 22.72
C CYS A 120 19.01 -24.17 24.05
N ARG A 121 19.98 -23.78 24.89
CA ARG A 121 20.28 -24.46 26.15
C ARG A 121 19.18 -24.29 27.19
N ARG A 122 18.51 -23.14 27.20
CA ARG A 122 17.43 -22.81 28.14
C ARG A 122 16.36 -21.95 27.46
N PRO A 123 15.14 -21.85 28.02
CA PRO A 123 14.18 -20.86 27.56
C PRO A 123 14.75 -19.45 27.79
N HIS A 124 14.77 -18.63 26.75
CA HIS A 124 15.28 -17.26 26.82
C HIS A 124 14.18 -16.23 26.54
N THR A 125 14.30 -15.07 27.19
CA THR A 125 13.55 -13.88 26.79
C THR A 125 14.20 -13.26 25.55
N PHE A 126 13.42 -12.49 24.79
CA PHE A 126 13.95 -11.75 23.63
C PHE A 126 15.17 -10.87 23.98
N ARG A 127 15.20 -10.32 25.21
CA ARG A 127 16.33 -9.52 25.71
C ARG A 127 17.61 -10.35 25.86
N THR A 128 17.52 -11.56 26.42
CA THR A 128 18.66 -12.47 26.59
C THR A 128 19.13 -12.98 25.22
N SER A 129 18.19 -13.31 24.32
CA SER A 129 18.51 -13.73 22.96
C SER A 129 19.30 -12.66 22.18
N ASN A 130 18.92 -11.38 22.32
CA ASN A 130 19.66 -10.27 21.71
C ASN A 130 21.05 -10.05 22.31
N TYR A 131 21.25 -10.39 23.59
CA TYR A 131 22.59 -10.36 24.18
C TYR A 131 23.49 -11.46 23.61
N TYR A 132 22.97 -12.67 23.38
CA TYR A 132 23.72 -13.71 22.67
C TYR A 132 23.95 -13.38 21.19
N LEU A 133 23.00 -12.70 20.54
CA LEU A 133 23.18 -12.16 19.19
C LEU A 133 24.33 -11.14 19.16
N TYR A 134 24.43 -10.26 20.17
CA TYR A 134 25.54 -9.32 20.30
C TYR A 134 26.89 -10.04 20.41
N ARG A 135 26.97 -11.10 21.22
CA ARG A 135 28.20 -11.91 21.35
C ARG A 135 28.55 -12.67 20.08
N PHE A 136 27.56 -13.22 19.40
CA PHE A 136 27.72 -13.84 18.10
C PHE A 136 28.27 -12.84 17.07
N TRP A 137 27.65 -11.66 16.97
CA TRP A 137 28.10 -10.60 16.07
C TRP A 137 29.56 -10.19 16.33
N ARG A 138 29.94 -9.97 17.60
CA ARG A 138 31.35 -9.68 17.96
C ARG A 138 32.29 -10.82 17.57
N CYS A 139 31.91 -12.07 17.83
CA CYS A 139 32.70 -13.25 17.48
C CYS A 139 32.92 -13.33 15.96
N VAL A 140 31.86 -13.14 15.17
CA VAL A 140 31.92 -13.15 13.70
C VAL A 140 32.83 -12.04 13.17
N ARG A 141 32.64 -10.82 13.67
CA ARG A 141 33.46 -9.64 13.32
C ARG A 141 34.93 -9.85 13.66
N GLN A 142 35.24 -10.48 14.78
CA GLN A 142 36.60 -10.88 15.11
C GLN A 142 37.14 -11.97 14.15
N ALA A 143 36.34 -12.99 13.83
CA ALA A 143 36.72 -14.10 12.96
C ALA A 143 37.09 -13.67 11.53
N ILE A 144 36.41 -12.64 11.01
CA ILE A 144 36.63 -12.10 9.66
C ILE A 144 37.62 -10.92 9.62
N GLY A 145 38.24 -10.57 10.75
CA GLY A 145 39.28 -9.54 10.81
C GLY A 145 38.79 -8.10 10.95
N THR A 146 37.53 -7.87 11.35
CA THR A 146 36.94 -6.55 11.63
C THR A 146 36.41 -6.45 13.07
N PRO A 147 37.27 -6.63 14.10
CA PRO A 147 36.82 -6.74 15.49
C PRO A 147 36.08 -5.50 15.98
N VAL A 148 34.97 -5.72 16.70
CA VAL A 148 34.16 -4.66 17.32
C VAL A 148 34.70 -4.35 18.72
N GLY A 149 35.08 -3.10 18.93
CA GLY A 149 35.57 -2.59 20.22
C GLY A 149 34.48 -2.50 21.29
N ASP A 150 34.88 -2.21 22.54
CA ASP A 150 33.93 -2.10 23.66
C ASP A 150 33.03 -0.86 23.54
N ALA A 151 33.51 0.19 22.89
CA ALA A 151 32.72 1.37 22.53
C ALA A 151 32.30 1.31 21.06
N LEU A 152 31.00 1.07 20.81
CA LEU A 152 30.47 0.98 19.44
C LEU A 152 30.47 2.34 18.73
N THR A 153 30.96 2.36 17.49
CA THR A 153 30.81 3.47 16.55
C THR A 153 29.36 3.62 16.07
N ALA A 154 29.03 4.72 15.39
CA ALA A 154 27.68 4.94 14.85
C ALA A 154 27.28 3.88 13.81
N ALA A 155 28.22 3.48 12.94
CA ALA A 155 27.99 2.43 11.94
C ALA A 155 27.76 1.06 12.60
N GLU A 156 28.60 0.70 13.56
CA GLU A 156 28.46 -0.55 14.33
C GLU A 156 27.14 -0.61 15.12
N ARG A 157 26.66 0.52 15.66
CA ARG A 157 25.32 0.58 16.29
C ARG A 157 24.21 0.36 15.29
N ALA A 158 24.32 0.92 14.08
CA ALA A 158 23.33 0.74 13.02
C ALA A 158 23.30 -0.73 12.54
N ASP A 159 24.47 -1.33 12.35
CA ASP A 159 24.61 -2.75 12.01
C ASP A 159 23.97 -3.64 13.07
N PHE A 160 24.28 -3.42 14.36
CA PHE A 160 23.69 -4.20 15.43
C PHE A 160 22.19 -3.98 15.59
N ALA A 161 21.69 -2.75 15.40
CA ALA A 161 20.26 -2.47 15.39
C ALA A 161 19.55 -3.24 14.27
N ARG A 162 20.15 -3.33 13.08
CA ARG A 162 19.64 -4.13 11.96
C ARG A 162 19.60 -5.63 12.29
N LEU A 163 20.62 -6.15 12.97
CA LEU A 163 20.63 -7.54 13.45
C LEU A 163 19.50 -7.82 14.46
N VAL A 164 19.27 -6.91 15.41
CA VAL A 164 18.17 -7.03 16.39
C VAL A 164 16.80 -6.98 15.70
N GLN A 165 16.63 -6.11 14.70
CA GLN A 165 15.42 -6.05 13.90
C GLN A 165 15.20 -7.35 13.11
N ALA A 166 16.24 -7.88 12.47
CA ALA A 166 16.17 -9.16 11.79
C ALA A 166 15.80 -10.31 12.74
N MET A 167 16.34 -10.32 13.96
CA MET A 167 15.99 -11.32 14.96
C MET A 167 14.55 -11.18 15.45
N ALA A 168 14.04 -9.95 15.61
CA ALA A 168 12.63 -9.71 15.91
C ALA A 168 11.73 -10.25 14.80
N SER A 169 12.04 -9.93 13.55
CA SER A 169 11.30 -10.39 12.37
C SER A 169 11.34 -11.90 12.20
N ALA A 170 12.46 -12.55 12.51
CA ALA A 170 12.58 -14.01 12.46
C ALA A 170 11.74 -14.72 13.52
N TYR A 171 11.64 -14.13 14.73
CA TYR A 171 10.86 -14.66 15.87
C TYR A 171 9.35 -14.44 15.72
N LYS A 172 8.91 -13.35 15.09
CA LYS A 172 7.51 -12.92 15.07
C LYS A 172 6.53 -13.97 14.51
N PRO A 173 6.79 -14.65 13.38
CA PRO A 173 5.87 -15.66 12.84
C PRO A 173 5.71 -16.86 13.78
N TYR A 174 6.77 -17.25 14.49
CA TYR A 174 6.71 -18.36 15.44
C TYR A 174 5.81 -18.04 16.65
N LEU A 175 5.87 -16.81 17.17
CA LEU A 175 4.95 -16.37 18.22
C LEU A 175 3.50 -16.38 17.74
N SER A 176 3.24 -16.00 16.49
CA SER A 176 1.91 -16.07 15.88
C SER A 176 1.41 -17.51 15.67
N ASP A 177 2.26 -18.42 15.20
CA ASP A 177 1.91 -19.83 14.98
C ASP A 177 1.67 -20.57 16.31
N GLN A 178 2.44 -20.24 17.36
CA GLN A 178 2.20 -20.74 18.71
C GLN A 178 0.91 -20.19 19.33
N LEU A 179 0.57 -18.92 19.06
CA LEU A 179 -0.74 -18.38 19.45
C LEU A 179 -1.88 -19.06 18.69
N ALA A 180 -1.74 -19.25 17.36
CA ALA A 180 -2.77 -19.87 16.55
C ALA A 180 -3.03 -21.34 16.93
N SER A 181 -1.97 -22.11 17.22
CA SER A 181 -2.09 -23.50 17.71
C SER A 181 -2.64 -23.60 19.14
N ALA A 182 -2.44 -22.57 19.97
CA ALA A 182 -3.09 -22.46 21.28
C ALA A 182 -4.57 -22.01 21.19
N GLU A 183 -4.92 -21.20 20.19
CA GLU A 183 -6.28 -20.67 19.98
C GLU A 183 -7.18 -21.64 19.18
N PHE A 184 -6.62 -22.51 18.34
CA PHE A 184 -7.36 -23.48 17.51
C PHE A 184 -6.76 -24.90 17.59
N PRO A 185 -7.08 -25.70 18.63
CA PRO A 185 -6.48 -27.02 18.87
C PRO A 185 -6.99 -28.15 17.95
N SER A 186 -7.69 -27.86 16.85
CA SER A 186 -8.52 -28.82 16.11
C SER A 186 -7.79 -29.86 15.23
N GLY A 187 -6.49 -30.08 15.44
CA GLY A 187 -5.70 -31.04 14.65
C GLY A 187 -4.82 -32.02 15.42
N ILE A 188 -4.61 -31.83 16.72
CA ILE A 188 -3.58 -32.57 17.50
C ILE A 188 -4.15 -33.52 18.60
N PRO A 189 -5.10 -34.46 18.34
CA PRO A 189 -5.41 -35.50 19.34
C PRO A 189 -4.69 -36.84 19.11
N ASP A 190 -4.66 -37.36 17.88
CA ASP A 190 -4.36 -38.79 17.67
C ASP A 190 -2.86 -39.15 17.79
N GLU A 191 -1.94 -38.25 17.42
CA GLU A 191 -0.49 -38.48 17.54
C GLU A 191 0.02 -38.41 18.99
N ILE A 192 -0.57 -37.52 19.80
CA ILE A 192 -0.31 -37.42 21.23
C ILE A 192 -0.84 -38.67 21.95
N ILE A 193 -2.07 -39.10 21.62
CA ILE A 193 -2.73 -40.24 22.28
C ILE A 193 -2.04 -41.57 21.89
N THR A 194 -1.54 -41.69 20.66
CA THR A 194 -0.84 -42.91 20.20
C THR A 194 0.63 -42.96 20.62
N GLY A 195 1.15 -41.93 21.29
CA GLY A 195 2.55 -41.86 21.72
C GLY A 195 3.55 -41.85 20.57
N LYS A 196 3.11 -41.43 19.38
CA LYS A 196 3.93 -41.37 18.15
C LYS A 196 4.61 -40.03 17.95
N LEU A 197 4.44 -39.09 18.89
CA LEU A 197 5.10 -37.80 18.86
C LEU A 197 6.62 -37.99 18.85
N ASP A 198 7.27 -37.65 17.73
CA ASP A 198 8.72 -37.59 17.69
C ASP A 198 9.15 -36.33 18.44
N CYS A 199 9.72 -36.52 19.63
CA CYS A 199 10.22 -35.42 20.47
C CYS A 199 11.39 -34.65 19.82
N LEU A 200 11.84 -35.06 18.63
CA LEU A 200 12.87 -34.41 17.82
C LEU A 200 12.29 -33.66 16.60
N GLU A 201 11.00 -33.80 16.27
CA GLU A 201 10.38 -33.12 15.11
C GLU A 201 10.31 -31.59 15.32
N ASP A 202 10.16 -31.15 16.59
CA ASP A 202 10.22 -29.74 17.01
C ASP A 202 11.63 -29.10 16.91
N ASP A 203 12.69 -29.87 16.59
CA ASP A 203 14.05 -29.33 16.43
C ASP A 203 14.22 -28.52 15.12
N ASP A 204 13.35 -28.69 14.11
CA ASP A 204 13.43 -27.94 12.84
C ASP A 204 12.91 -26.49 12.97
N THR A 205 12.14 -26.20 14.02
CA THR A 205 11.57 -24.86 14.24
C THR A 205 12.64 -23.81 14.56
N ALA A 206 13.65 -24.18 15.36
CA ALA A 206 14.81 -23.31 15.61
C ALA A 206 15.59 -23.07 14.31
N GLY A 207 15.72 -24.10 13.46
CA GLY A 207 16.32 -24.01 12.14
C GLY A 207 15.68 -22.94 11.26
N SER A 208 14.35 -22.89 11.21
CA SER A 208 13.59 -21.88 10.44
C SER A 208 13.81 -20.44 10.94
N ILE A 209 13.94 -20.23 12.26
CA ILE A 209 14.23 -18.92 12.86
C ILE A 209 15.65 -18.48 12.46
N PHE A 210 16.61 -19.38 12.50
CA PHE A 210 18.01 -19.07 12.14
C PHE A 210 18.21 -18.83 10.64
N GLU A 211 17.46 -19.52 9.79
CA GLU A 211 17.44 -19.26 8.34
C GLU A 211 16.94 -17.85 8.02
N ARG A 212 15.89 -17.40 8.71
CA ARG A 212 15.35 -16.04 8.59
C ARG A 212 16.32 -14.99 9.15
N LEU A 213 16.96 -15.28 10.28
CA LEU A 213 17.91 -14.36 10.92
C LEU A 213 19.17 -14.14 10.06
N LEU A 214 19.72 -15.20 9.46
CA LEU A 214 20.93 -15.14 8.65
C LEU A 214 20.64 -14.84 7.17
N ALA A 215 19.63 -14.01 6.89
CA ALA A 215 19.30 -13.59 5.53
C ALA A 215 20.45 -12.75 4.90
N PRO A 216 20.67 -12.81 3.57
CA PRO A 216 21.73 -12.09 2.87
C PRO A 216 21.67 -10.58 3.04
N ASP A 217 20.50 -9.98 3.23
CA ASP A 217 20.37 -8.54 3.50
C ASP A 217 20.87 -8.16 4.90
N VAL A 218 20.96 -9.13 5.81
CA VAL A 218 21.53 -9.01 7.16
C VAL A 218 23.03 -9.31 7.14
N ALA A 219 23.53 -10.02 6.13
CA ALA A 219 24.95 -10.39 6.02
C ALA A 219 25.91 -9.18 5.98
N PRO A 220 25.60 -8.04 5.31
CA PRO A 220 26.40 -6.83 5.43
C PRO A 220 26.47 -6.27 6.85
N ALA A 221 25.38 -6.34 7.63
CA ALA A 221 25.40 -5.90 9.03
C ALA A 221 26.16 -6.88 9.92
N LEU A 222 26.04 -8.19 9.64
CA LEU A 222 26.74 -9.25 10.37
C LEU A 222 28.27 -9.18 10.13
N LEU A 223 28.69 -9.11 8.87
CA LEU A 223 30.09 -9.19 8.44
C LEU A 223 30.78 -7.82 8.27
N GLY A 224 30.01 -6.76 8.08
CA GLY A 224 30.49 -5.46 7.64
C GLY A 224 30.44 -5.34 6.13
N GLU A 225 30.00 -4.19 5.64
CA GLU A 225 29.75 -3.94 4.21
C GLU A 225 30.96 -4.25 3.32
N GLU A 226 32.16 -3.78 3.72
CA GLU A 226 33.40 -4.00 2.98
C GLU A 226 33.79 -5.48 2.92
N MET A 227 33.73 -6.18 4.06
CA MET A 227 34.11 -7.59 4.13
C MET A 227 33.08 -8.49 3.47
N PHE A 228 31.79 -8.16 3.56
CA PHE A 228 30.75 -8.83 2.80
C PHE A 228 31.00 -8.68 1.29
N ALA A 229 31.27 -7.45 0.82
CA ALA A 229 31.53 -7.18 -0.59
C ALA A 229 32.75 -7.95 -1.15
N LYS A 230 33.77 -8.14 -0.30
CA LYS A 230 34.96 -8.92 -0.61
C LYS A 230 34.69 -10.42 -0.62
N HIS A 231 34.10 -10.96 0.45
CA HIS A 231 33.95 -12.41 0.62
C HIS A 231 32.81 -12.99 -0.22
N GLN A 232 31.76 -12.23 -0.57
CA GLN A 232 30.67 -12.73 -1.43
C GLN A 232 31.14 -13.15 -2.84
N GLN A 233 32.33 -12.69 -3.26
CA GLN A 233 32.94 -13.04 -4.55
C GLN A 233 33.68 -14.39 -4.49
N GLU A 234 33.86 -14.96 -3.30
CA GLU A 234 34.52 -16.26 -3.12
C GLU A 234 33.59 -17.40 -3.53
N PRO A 235 34.04 -18.37 -4.34
CA PRO A 235 33.20 -19.48 -4.83
C PRO A 235 32.52 -20.32 -3.74
N TRP A 236 33.12 -20.38 -2.56
CA TRP A 236 32.64 -21.14 -1.40
C TRP A 236 31.89 -20.30 -0.36
N PHE A 237 31.67 -19.01 -0.59
CA PHE A 237 31.00 -18.13 0.37
C PHE A 237 29.60 -18.65 0.76
N TRP A 238 28.82 -19.06 -0.25
CA TRP A 238 27.48 -19.61 -0.04
C TRP A 238 27.49 -20.97 0.66
N PHE A 239 28.52 -21.77 0.42
CA PHE A 239 28.76 -22.98 1.21
C PHE A 239 29.05 -22.63 2.67
N CYS A 240 29.90 -21.63 2.95
CA CYS A 240 30.19 -21.18 4.31
C CYS A 240 28.92 -20.74 5.06
N ARG A 241 27.98 -20.07 4.35
CA ARG A 241 26.67 -19.72 4.91
C ARG A 241 25.82 -20.95 5.24
N CYS A 242 25.70 -21.90 4.31
CA CYS A 242 24.98 -23.17 4.55
C CYS A 242 25.59 -23.93 5.74
N TRP A 243 26.93 -23.98 5.80
CA TRP A 243 27.67 -24.58 6.89
C TRP A 243 27.37 -23.87 8.22
N CYS A 244 27.33 -22.54 8.27
CA CYS A 244 26.98 -21.81 9.50
C CYS A 244 25.58 -22.16 10.00
N LEU A 245 24.59 -22.30 9.11
CA LEU A 245 23.24 -22.74 9.48
C LEU A 245 23.24 -24.16 10.05
N CYS A 246 23.92 -25.10 9.40
CA CYS A 246 24.11 -26.46 9.93
C CYS A 246 24.80 -26.46 11.30
N ALA A 247 25.78 -25.58 11.49
CA ALA A 247 26.54 -25.43 12.71
C ALA A 247 25.70 -24.86 13.87
N ILE A 248 24.84 -23.85 13.61
CA ILE A 248 23.88 -23.34 14.60
C ILE A 248 22.91 -24.44 15.01
N ARG A 249 22.34 -25.17 14.05
CA ARG A 249 21.43 -26.29 14.33
C ARG A 249 22.13 -27.39 15.12
N PHE A 250 23.39 -27.70 14.81
CA PHE A 250 24.19 -28.64 15.57
C PHE A 250 24.46 -28.16 17.00
N GLY A 251 24.83 -26.90 17.20
CA GLY A 251 24.99 -26.30 18.52
C GLY A 251 23.69 -26.37 19.34
N CYS A 252 22.56 -26.09 18.69
CA CYS A 252 21.23 -26.19 19.29
C CYS A 252 20.91 -27.62 19.75
N CYS A 253 21.20 -28.62 18.90
CA CYS A 253 21.07 -30.04 19.25
C CYS A 253 21.96 -30.40 20.46
N LEU A 254 23.24 -29.99 20.45
CA LEU A 254 24.18 -30.24 21.55
C LEU A 254 23.70 -29.64 22.88
N ALA A 255 23.03 -28.49 22.84
CA ALA A 255 22.54 -27.82 24.03
C ALA A 255 21.39 -28.57 24.72
N ARG A 256 20.67 -29.42 23.97
CA ARG A 256 19.49 -30.18 24.42
C ARG A 256 19.81 -31.64 24.79
N ILE A 257 21.08 -32.05 24.71
CA ILE A 257 21.51 -33.42 25.01
C ILE A 257 21.14 -33.82 26.44
N ARG A 258 20.56 -35.01 26.58
CA ARG A 258 20.22 -35.63 27.86
C ARG A 258 21.09 -36.84 28.18
N ASN A 259 21.66 -37.49 27.17
CA ASN A 259 22.47 -38.69 27.34
C ASN A 259 23.54 -38.86 26.23
N LEU A 260 24.45 -39.82 26.42
CA LEU A 260 25.57 -40.05 25.48
C LEU A 260 25.14 -40.49 24.06
N ARG A 261 23.93 -41.04 23.88
CA ARG A 261 23.43 -41.43 22.55
C ARG A 261 23.05 -40.19 21.73
N ASP A 262 22.62 -39.11 22.38
CA ASP A 262 22.24 -37.88 21.69
C ASP A 262 23.45 -37.20 21.04
N PHE A 263 24.66 -37.36 21.58
CA PHE A 263 25.89 -36.90 20.92
C PHE A 263 26.09 -37.55 19.54
N VAL A 264 25.82 -38.86 19.43
CA VAL A 264 25.90 -39.58 18.15
C VAL A 264 24.85 -39.05 17.19
N ARG A 265 23.62 -38.84 17.66
CA ARG A 265 22.51 -38.31 16.85
C ARG A 265 22.77 -36.89 16.36
N CYS A 266 23.19 -35.98 17.24
CA CYS A 266 23.53 -34.61 16.84
C CYS A 266 24.67 -34.56 15.82
N LEU A 267 25.70 -35.40 16.00
CA LEU A 267 26.82 -35.43 15.05
C LEU A 267 26.41 -36.02 13.70
N LEU A 268 25.56 -37.05 13.68
CA LEU A 268 24.97 -37.57 12.44
C LEU A 268 24.12 -36.52 11.74
N PHE A 269 23.24 -35.85 12.48
CA PHE A 269 22.44 -34.75 11.95
C PHE A 269 23.31 -33.66 11.30
N TYR A 270 24.38 -33.26 11.98
CA TYR A 270 25.31 -32.27 11.45
C TYR A 270 25.97 -32.73 10.16
N ARG A 271 26.45 -33.99 10.10
CA ARG A 271 27.05 -34.56 8.89
C ARG A 271 26.03 -34.66 7.73
N ARG A 272 24.77 -35.03 8.00
CA ARG A 272 23.69 -35.01 7.00
C ARG A 272 23.42 -33.61 6.48
N CYS A 273 23.32 -32.63 7.38
CA CYS A 273 23.08 -31.24 7.01
C CYS A 273 24.20 -30.72 6.08
N LEU A 274 25.46 -31.03 6.40
CA LEU A 274 26.60 -30.68 5.54
C LEU A 274 26.52 -31.33 4.16
N ARG A 275 26.03 -32.56 4.03
CA ARG A 275 25.79 -33.19 2.71
C ARG A 275 24.65 -32.55 1.95
N GLN A 276 23.61 -32.08 2.65
CA GLN A 276 22.49 -31.39 2.00
C GLN A 276 22.95 -30.09 1.34
N CYS A 277 23.97 -29.42 1.88
CA CYS A 277 24.63 -28.29 1.21
C CYS A 277 25.27 -28.65 -0.16
N PHE A 278 25.33 -29.93 -0.54
CA PHE A 278 25.87 -30.44 -1.80
C PHE A 278 24.93 -31.38 -2.57
N ARG A 279 23.66 -31.53 -2.17
CA ARG A 279 22.69 -32.28 -2.97
C ARG A 279 22.45 -31.59 -4.32
N PRO A 280 21.98 -32.27 -5.38
CA PRO A 280 21.59 -31.59 -6.62
C PRO A 280 20.62 -30.44 -6.34
N LEU A 281 20.60 -29.42 -7.21
CA LEU A 281 19.64 -28.33 -7.13
C LEU A 281 18.22 -28.88 -7.05
N SER A 282 17.44 -28.36 -6.10
CA SER A 282 16.03 -28.63 -5.92
C SER A 282 15.22 -27.44 -6.43
N CYS A 283 14.26 -27.73 -7.29
CA CYS A 283 13.30 -26.79 -7.82
C CYS A 283 11.92 -27.42 -7.69
N GLU A 284 11.05 -26.80 -6.90
CA GLU A 284 9.65 -27.18 -6.77
C GLU A 284 8.81 -25.92 -6.63
N LEU A 285 7.69 -25.84 -7.35
CA LEU A 285 6.70 -24.77 -7.22
C LEU A 285 5.42 -25.41 -6.66
N THR A 286 5.04 -25.02 -5.45
CA THR A 286 3.86 -25.55 -4.76
C THR A 286 2.64 -24.65 -4.96
N GLU A 287 2.86 -23.33 -5.10
CA GLU A 287 1.84 -22.34 -5.41
C GLU A 287 2.37 -21.30 -6.41
N PRO A 288 1.52 -20.68 -7.24
CA PRO A 288 0.06 -20.86 -7.34
C PRO A 288 -0.36 -22.13 -8.11
N THR A 289 -1.54 -22.67 -7.78
CA THR A 289 -2.19 -23.77 -8.53
C THR A 289 -3.71 -23.56 -8.57
N GLY A 290 -4.35 -23.99 -9.67
CA GLY A 290 -5.81 -23.90 -9.81
C GLY A 290 -6.29 -22.49 -10.14
N CYS A 291 -7.43 -22.08 -9.58
CA CYS A 291 -8.02 -20.75 -9.76
C CYS A 291 -7.65 -19.84 -8.58
N VAL A 292 -6.79 -18.85 -8.81
CA VAL A 292 -6.17 -18.07 -7.72
C VAL A 292 -6.59 -16.59 -7.80
N PRO A 293 -7.26 -16.05 -6.76
CA PRO A 293 -7.56 -14.63 -6.69
C PRO A 293 -6.29 -13.79 -6.50
N GLU A 294 -6.30 -12.59 -7.05
CA GLU A 294 -5.30 -11.57 -6.71
C GLU A 294 -5.58 -10.96 -5.33
N GLU A 295 -4.52 -10.61 -4.62
CA GLU A 295 -4.57 -10.00 -3.30
C GLU A 295 -3.98 -8.59 -3.34
N VAL A 296 -4.55 -7.67 -2.56
CA VAL A 296 -3.98 -6.33 -2.39
C VAL A 296 -2.78 -6.40 -1.46
N ASN A 297 -1.58 -6.14 -1.99
CA ASN A 297 -0.38 -5.98 -1.17
C ASN A 297 -0.14 -4.48 -0.90
N VAL A 298 -0.46 -4.05 0.32
CA VAL A 298 -0.38 -2.65 0.75
C VAL A 298 1.05 -2.11 0.72
N GLU A 299 2.05 -2.95 1.04
CA GLU A 299 3.46 -2.54 1.06
C GLU A 299 4.00 -2.28 -0.34
N LEU A 300 3.61 -3.11 -1.31
CA LEU A 300 3.98 -2.97 -2.71
C LEU A 300 3.08 -1.98 -3.47
N LYS A 301 1.92 -1.62 -2.92
CA LYS A 301 0.86 -0.85 -3.60
C LYS A 301 0.44 -1.50 -4.93
N ALA A 302 0.37 -2.82 -4.95
CA ALA A 302 0.10 -3.63 -6.12
C ALA A 302 -0.90 -4.75 -5.82
N LEU A 303 -1.58 -5.22 -6.86
CA LEU A 303 -2.32 -6.49 -6.84
C LEU A 303 -1.34 -7.61 -7.16
N VAL A 304 -1.33 -8.67 -6.35
CA VAL A 304 -0.32 -9.71 -6.44
C VAL A 304 -0.87 -11.12 -6.26
N VAL A 305 -0.11 -12.09 -6.73
CA VAL A 305 -0.26 -13.52 -6.43
C VAL A 305 1.04 -14.01 -5.78
N ALA A 306 0.95 -14.68 -4.63
CA ALA A 306 2.12 -15.27 -3.98
C ALA A 306 2.61 -16.51 -4.76
N VAL A 307 3.93 -16.58 -4.98
CA VAL A 307 4.61 -17.74 -5.56
C VAL A 307 5.37 -18.45 -4.46
N ARG A 308 5.08 -19.74 -4.22
CA ARG A 308 5.70 -20.53 -3.17
C ARG A 308 6.31 -21.82 -3.69
N GLY A 309 7.33 -22.30 -2.97
CA GLY A 309 8.00 -23.54 -3.30
C GLY A 309 9.40 -23.66 -2.71
N THR A 310 10.23 -24.45 -3.38
CA THR A 310 11.61 -24.76 -2.98
C THR A 310 12.57 -24.38 -4.09
N ALA A 311 13.54 -23.51 -3.77
CA ALA A 311 14.67 -23.13 -4.61
C ALA A 311 15.94 -23.24 -3.77
N ALA A 312 16.58 -24.41 -3.79
CA ALA A 312 17.73 -24.67 -2.92
C ALA A 312 18.65 -25.75 -3.52
N GLY A 313 19.69 -26.12 -2.79
CA GLY A 313 20.55 -27.25 -3.13
C GLY A 313 22.02 -26.87 -3.26
N GLY A 314 22.78 -27.81 -3.82
CA GLY A 314 24.23 -27.79 -3.90
C GLY A 314 24.73 -26.64 -4.73
N MET A 315 25.65 -25.86 -4.14
CA MET A 315 26.22 -24.68 -4.77
C MET A 315 25.16 -23.69 -5.27
N PHE A 316 23.98 -23.63 -4.64
CA PHE A 316 22.94 -22.67 -4.99
C PHE A 316 23.50 -21.25 -5.06
N HIS A 317 23.17 -20.53 -6.13
CA HIS A 317 23.58 -19.15 -6.36
C HIS A 317 22.36 -18.21 -6.36
N HIS A 318 21.37 -18.47 -7.21
CA HIS A 318 20.11 -17.72 -7.28
C HIS A 318 19.01 -18.54 -7.98
N TYR A 319 17.78 -18.05 -7.93
CA TYR A 319 16.69 -18.50 -8.79
C TYR A 319 16.05 -17.31 -9.51
N VAL A 320 15.56 -17.56 -10.73
CA VAL A 320 14.79 -16.62 -11.52
C VAL A 320 13.39 -17.18 -11.71
N LEU A 321 12.38 -16.32 -11.57
CA LEU A 321 10.99 -16.63 -11.86
C LEU A 321 10.62 -15.95 -13.16
N GLU A 322 9.87 -16.67 -13.99
CA GLU A 322 9.38 -16.19 -15.26
C GLU A 322 7.91 -16.57 -15.40
N TRP A 323 7.12 -15.71 -16.02
CA TRP A 323 5.73 -16.00 -16.35
C TRP A 323 5.52 -16.12 -17.86
N SER A 324 4.48 -16.85 -18.27
CA SER A 324 4.08 -17.03 -19.67
C SER A 324 2.58 -17.25 -19.79
N GLN A 325 1.95 -16.77 -20.86
CA GLN A 325 0.53 -17.07 -21.18
C GLN A 325 0.37 -18.23 -22.16
N ASP A 326 1.39 -18.50 -22.99
CA ASP A 326 1.39 -19.53 -24.03
C ASP A 326 2.27 -20.75 -23.68
N GLY A 327 3.07 -20.66 -22.61
CA GLY A 327 4.06 -21.66 -22.23
C GLY A 327 5.32 -21.65 -23.10
N ILE A 328 5.45 -20.69 -24.02
CA ILE A 328 6.52 -20.62 -25.03
C ILE A 328 7.33 -19.32 -24.85
N SER A 329 6.65 -18.20 -24.67
CA SER A 329 7.23 -16.87 -24.48
C SER A 329 7.29 -16.56 -22.99
N TRP A 330 8.51 -16.39 -22.45
CA TRP A 330 8.74 -16.26 -21.01
C TRP A 330 9.26 -14.88 -20.65
N HIS A 331 8.75 -14.33 -19.55
CA HIS A 331 9.04 -12.97 -19.07
C HIS A 331 9.48 -13.00 -17.62
N ALA A 332 10.69 -12.50 -17.32
CA ALA A 332 11.23 -12.38 -15.96
C ALA A 332 10.81 -11.08 -15.24
N SER A 333 9.90 -10.29 -15.82
CA SER A 333 9.37 -9.08 -15.20
C SER A 333 8.25 -9.38 -14.21
N ASP A 334 7.83 -8.35 -13.48
CA ASP A 334 6.61 -8.39 -12.66
C ASP A 334 6.71 -9.32 -11.43
N PHE A 335 7.91 -9.65 -10.96
CA PHE A 335 8.12 -10.36 -9.69
C PHE A 335 8.81 -9.47 -8.66
N HIS A 336 8.29 -9.51 -7.43
CA HIS A 336 8.88 -8.88 -6.25
C HIS A 336 9.42 -9.96 -5.33
N TYR A 337 10.75 -10.11 -5.29
CA TYR A 337 11.44 -11.12 -4.46
C TYR A 337 11.60 -10.63 -3.01
N PRO A 338 11.54 -11.53 -2.01
CA PRO A 338 11.89 -11.17 -0.63
C PRO A 338 13.38 -10.75 -0.49
N PRO A 339 13.72 -9.85 0.47
CA PRO A 339 12.82 -9.23 1.46
C PRO A 339 12.05 -8.03 0.91
N ILE A 340 10.80 -7.87 1.34
CA ILE A 340 9.91 -6.74 1.00
C ILE A 340 9.66 -5.96 2.30
N PRO A 341 9.83 -4.62 2.38
CA PRO A 341 10.58 -3.66 1.53
C PRO A 341 11.97 -3.29 2.13
N PRO A 342 13.04 -2.99 1.36
CA PRO A 342 13.10 -2.67 -0.07
C PRO A 342 14.01 -3.64 -0.84
N GLY A 343 13.47 -4.70 -1.45
CA GLY A 343 14.27 -5.77 -2.04
C GLY A 343 13.78 -6.27 -3.40
N GLY A 344 13.27 -5.39 -4.26
CA GLY A 344 12.93 -5.70 -5.66
C GLY A 344 14.15 -6.02 -6.53
N GLY A 345 14.89 -7.09 -6.21
CA GLY A 345 15.92 -7.65 -7.06
C GLY A 345 15.31 -8.31 -8.30
N VAL A 346 16.10 -8.48 -9.36
CA VAL A 346 15.68 -9.18 -10.59
C VAL A 346 15.63 -10.71 -10.45
N GLN A 347 16.06 -11.22 -9.31
CA GLN A 347 16.23 -12.64 -9.03
C GLN A 347 16.21 -12.88 -7.52
N GLY A 348 15.84 -14.08 -7.10
CA GLY A 348 15.94 -14.51 -5.71
C GLY A 348 17.32 -15.09 -5.43
N THR A 349 18.10 -14.43 -4.58
CA THR A 349 19.47 -14.87 -4.19
C THR A 349 19.48 -15.71 -2.92
N LEU A 350 18.30 -16.09 -2.45
CA LEU A 350 18.05 -16.78 -1.20
C LEU A 350 17.65 -18.23 -1.46
N ALA A 351 18.31 -19.18 -0.80
CA ALA A 351 17.79 -20.54 -0.81
C ALA A 351 16.47 -20.57 -0.02
N VAL A 352 15.41 -21.09 -0.63
CA VAL A 352 14.07 -21.22 -0.03
C VAL A 352 13.69 -22.69 0.01
N ASN A 353 13.25 -23.18 1.17
CA ASN A 353 12.68 -24.52 1.31
C ASN A 353 11.21 -24.37 1.71
N ASN A 354 10.30 -24.82 0.83
CA ASN A 354 8.85 -24.79 1.04
C ASN A 354 8.33 -23.44 1.59
N GLY A 355 8.67 -22.34 0.93
CA GLY A 355 8.41 -20.98 1.41
C GLY A 355 8.03 -20.01 0.30
N LEU A 356 7.87 -18.73 0.66
CA LEU A 356 7.61 -17.65 -0.29
C LEU A 356 8.86 -17.40 -1.16
N LEU A 357 8.70 -17.54 -2.47
CA LEU A 357 9.73 -17.28 -3.46
C LEU A 357 9.65 -15.85 -4.00
N ALA A 358 8.45 -15.36 -4.30
CA ALA A 358 8.19 -13.98 -4.74
C ALA A 358 6.70 -13.66 -4.69
N PHE A 359 6.35 -12.39 -4.87
CA PHE A 359 5.02 -11.98 -5.30
C PHE A 359 5.02 -11.66 -6.80
N PHE A 360 4.12 -12.28 -7.55
CA PHE A 360 3.86 -11.94 -8.95
C PHE A 360 2.89 -10.77 -9.01
N ASP A 361 3.29 -9.64 -9.58
CA ASP A 361 2.52 -8.42 -9.77
C ASP A 361 1.53 -8.59 -10.93
N THR A 362 0.25 -8.65 -10.59
CA THR A 362 -0.85 -8.87 -11.52
C THR A 362 -1.59 -7.58 -11.87
N SER A 363 -1.15 -6.43 -11.34
CA SER A 363 -1.86 -5.15 -11.46
C SER A 363 -2.19 -4.79 -12.91
N ALA A 364 -1.23 -4.99 -13.82
CA ALA A 364 -1.37 -4.73 -15.25
C ALA A 364 -1.48 -6.01 -16.10
N ARG A 365 -1.84 -7.16 -15.50
CA ARG A 365 -1.97 -8.45 -16.18
C ARG A 365 -3.43 -8.78 -16.46
N ASP A 366 -3.67 -9.47 -17.56
CA ASP A 366 -5.01 -9.91 -17.94
C ASP A 366 -5.45 -11.13 -17.10
N PRO A 367 -6.74 -11.28 -16.77
CA PRO A 367 -7.27 -12.52 -16.21
C PRO A 367 -7.10 -13.66 -17.21
N GLY A 368 -6.85 -14.88 -16.71
CA GLY A 368 -6.72 -16.06 -17.57
C GLY A 368 -5.65 -17.02 -17.12
N PHE A 369 -5.22 -17.89 -18.04
CA PHE A 369 -4.27 -18.96 -17.75
C PHE A 369 -2.82 -18.46 -17.82
N TYR A 370 -2.02 -18.81 -16.82
CA TYR A 370 -0.61 -18.45 -16.69
C TYR A 370 0.22 -19.68 -16.31
N PHE A 371 1.43 -19.72 -16.87
CA PHE A 371 2.51 -20.59 -16.43
C PHE A 371 3.53 -19.77 -15.65
N ILE A 372 4.06 -20.35 -14.58
CA ILE A 372 5.20 -19.82 -13.84
C ILE A 372 6.32 -20.84 -13.92
N ARG A 373 7.49 -20.42 -14.39
CA ARG A 373 8.70 -21.22 -14.43
C ARG A 373 9.69 -20.65 -13.45
N MET A 374 10.35 -21.54 -12.72
CA MET A 374 11.50 -21.20 -11.90
C MET A 374 12.74 -21.89 -12.48
N THR A 375 13.82 -21.13 -12.59
CA THR A 375 15.15 -21.64 -12.91
C THR A 375 16.06 -21.41 -11.71
N VAL A 376 16.45 -22.49 -11.04
CA VAL A 376 17.44 -22.46 -9.96
C VAL A 376 18.81 -22.65 -10.57
N VAL A 377 19.76 -21.79 -10.21
CA VAL A 377 21.11 -21.73 -10.78
C VAL A 377 22.14 -21.95 -9.69
N SER A 378 23.13 -22.80 -9.97
CA SER A 378 24.30 -23.01 -9.12
C SER A 378 25.46 -22.07 -9.50
N VAL A 379 26.44 -21.94 -8.62
CA VAL A 379 27.69 -21.18 -8.87
C VAL A 379 28.46 -21.74 -10.07
N GLU A 380 28.38 -23.05 -10.31
CA GLU A 380 29.05 -23.74 -11.43
C GLU A 380 28.27 -23.62 -12.76
N GLY A 381 27.10 -22.97 -12.74
CA GLY A 381 26.25 -22.77 -13.91
C GLY A 381 25.31 -23.94 -14.23
N ALA A 382 25.31 -25.02 -13.42
CA ALA A 382 24.25 -26.02 -13.51
C ALA A 382 22.91 -25.40 -13.14
N THR A 383 21.85 -25.79 -13.86
CA THR A 383 20.50 -25.26 -13.67
C THR A 383 19.49 -26.38 -13.45
N GLN A 384 18.47 -26.10 -12.64
CA GLN A 384 17.31 -26.96 -12.46
C GLN A 384 16.05 -26.12 -12.70
N VAL A 385 15.16 -26.63 -13.54
CA VAL A 385 13.95 -25.92 -13.96
C VAL A 385 12.71 -26.67 -13.49
N CYS A 386 11.74 -25.94 -12.99
CA CYS A 386 10.42 -26.46 -12.64
C CYS A 386 9.35 -25.44 -13.03
N THR A 387 8.14 -25.93 -13.27
CA THR A 387 7.03 -25.11 -13.78
C THR A 387 5.75 -25.46 -13.02
N THR A 388 4.95 -24.45 -12.74
CA THR A 388 3.55 -24.59 -12.31
C THR A 388 2.63 -23.82 -13.25
N GLN A 389 1.33 -24.05 -13.14
CA GLN A 389 0.31 -23.39 -13.93
C GLN A 389 -0.90 -23.07 -13.06
N PHE A 390 -1.55 -21.95 -13.36
CA PHE A 390 -2.74 -21.50 -12.66
C PHE A 390 -3.60 -20.59 -13.56
N SER A 391 -4.84 -20.37 -13.15
CA SER A 391 -5.71 -19.35 -13.72
C SER A 391 -5.79 -18.17 -12.76
N LEU A 392 -5.33 -17.00 -13.22
CA LEU A 392 -5.47 -15.74 -12.52
C LEU A 392 -6.94 -15.31 -12.53
N PHE A 393 -7.52 -15.27 -11.34
CA PHE A 393 -8.88 -14.79 -11.10
C PHE A 393 -8.82 -13.32 -10.71
N LYS A 394 -9.27 -12.44 -11.62
CA LYS A 394 -9.35 -11.00 -11.32
C LYS A 394 -10.73 -10.62 -10.83
N GLN A 395 -10.74 -9.78 -9.80
CA GLN A 395 -11.92 -9.21 -9.16
C GLN A 395 -11.79 -7.68 -9.19
N GLU A 396 -11.99 -7.10 -10.37
CA GLU A 396 -11.94 -5.65 -10.52
C GLU A 396 -13.31 -5.06 -10.25
N VAL A 397 -13.62 -4.91 -8.97
CA VAL A 397 -14.87 -4.32 -8.47
C VAL A 397 -14.49 -3.10 -7.66
N ARG A 398 -14.54 -1.93 -8.30
CA ARG A 398 -14.06 -0.67 -7.72
C ARG A 398 -14.71 0.54 -8.39
N ILE A 399 -15.01 1.56 -7.60
CA ILE A 399 -15.37 2.90 -8.05
C ILE A 399 -14.14 3.78 -7.83
N ILE A 400 -13.69 4.46 -8.89
CA ILE A 400 -12.42 5.20 -8.87
C ILE A 400 -12.59 6.68 -9.22
N SER A 401 -13.72 7.04 -9.83
CA SER A 401 -14.01 8.42 -10.18
C SER A 401 -15.52 8.65 -10.35
N VAL A 402 -15.96 9.88 -10.05
CA VAL A 402 -17.28 10.40 -10.42
C VAL A 402 -17.07 11.70 -11.21
N ASP A 403 -17.65 11.81 -12.41
CA ASP A 403 -17.49 12.93 -13.34
C ASP A 403 -16.02 13.38 -13.58
N GLY A 404 -15.09 12.43 -13.54
CA GLY A 404 -13.66 12.68 -13.75
C GLY A 404 -12.91 13.16 -12.50
N ALA A 405 -13.57 13.31 -11.35
CA ALA A 405 -12.92 13.59 -10.07
C ALA A 405 -12.11 12.39 -9.59
N ALA A 406 -10.88 12.63 -9.14
CA ALA A 406 -10.00 11.58 -8.61
C ALA A 406 -10.13 11.44 -7.09
N LEU A 407 -9.82 10.25 -6.58
CA LEU A 407 -9.70 9.98 -5.15
C LEU A 407 -8.39 10.57 -4.58
N ASP A 408 -8.40 10.99 -3.31
CA ASP A 408 -7.22 11.48 -2.59
C ASP A 408 -6.23 10.36 -2.20
N THR A 409 -6.73 9.13 -2.00
CA THR A 409 -5.95 7.93 -1.70
C THR A 409 -6.29 6.78 -2.64
N VAL A 410 -5.81 5.56 -2.36
CA VAL A 410 -6.11 4.38 -3.17
C VAL A 410 -7.57 3.98 -3.00
N TRP A 411 -8.20 3.46 -4.06
CA TRP A 411 -9.62 3.06 -4.04
C TRP A 411 -9.97 2.04 -2.94
N ALA A 412 -9.01 1.22 -2.53
CA ALA A 412 -9.18 0.22 -1.47
C ALA A 412 -9.16 0.82 -0.05
N ASP A 413 -8.84 2.11 0.10
CA ASP A 413 -8.98 2.81 1.38
C ASP A 413 -10.46 3.17 1.59
N PRO A 414 -11.12 2.62 2.63
CA PRO A 414 -12.53 2.92 2.89
C PRO A 414 -12.79 4.40 3.17
N ASN A 415 -11.77 5.19 3.50
CA ASN A 415 -11.89 6.63 3.75
C ASN A 415 -11.46 7.50 2.56
N ALA A 416 -11.26 6.91 1.37
CA ALA A 416 -10.94 7.66 0.17
C ALA A 416 -12.05 8.67 -0.16
N ARG A 417 -11.66 9.85 -0.66
CA ARG A 417 -12.56 10.98 -0.94
C ARG A 417 -12.29 11.56 -2.31
N PHE A 418 -13.34 11.95 -3.01
CA PHE A 418 -13.22 12.78 -4.20
C PHE A 418 -12.84 14.20 -3.78
N ILE A 419 -11.68 14.67 -4.25
CA ILE A 419 -11.13 15.97 -3.88
C ILE A 419 -10.90 16.86 -5.10
N GLU A 420 -11.07 18.17 -4.92
CA GLU A 420 -10.64 19.17 -5.88
C GLU A 420 -9.46 19.98 -5.36
N SER A 421 -8.70 20.57 -6.29
CA SER A 421 -7.70 21.59 -5.98
C SER A 421 -8.31 22.97 -6.20
N VAL A 422 -8.54 23.70 -5.11
CA VAL A 422 -9.20 25.01 -5.18
C VAL A 422 -8.15 26.13 -5.25
N PRO A 423 -8.07 26.90 -6.35
CA PRO A 423 -7.23 28.10 -6.39
C PRO A 423 -7.78 29.16 -5.44
N GLY A 424 -6.88 29.91 -4.77
CA GLY A 424 -7.28 31.06 -3.96
C GLY A 424 -7.99 32.12 -4.82
N ILE A 425 -9.14 32.60 -4.34
CA ILE A 425 -9.87 33.73 -4.95
C ILE A 425 -9.48 35.01 -4.23
N CYS A 426 -8.96 35.98 -4.98
CA CYS A 426 -8.47 37.28 -4.49
C CYS A 426 -7.49 37.10 -3.30
N GLU A 427 -6.22 36.87 -3.65
CA GLU A 427 -5.12 36.41 -2.77
C GLU A 427 -5.29 36.70 -1.27
N ASP A 428 -5.25 35.61 -0.49
CA ASP A 428 -4.95 35.59 0.94
C ASP A 428 -3.81 36.59 1.28
N PRO A 429 -3.81 37.21 2.47
CA PRO A 429 -2.82 38.22 2.86
C PRO A 429 -1.38 37.85 2.49
N PRO A 430 -0.52 38.81 2.07
CA PRO A 430 0.89 38.53 1.84
C PRO A 430 1.51 37.99 3.15
N GLY A 431 1.85 36.70 3.17
CA GLY A 431 2.43 36.03 4.33
C GLY A 431 1.51 35.06 5.09
N THR A 432 0.21 34.98 4.80
CA THR A 432 -0.60 33.80 5.17
C THR A 432 -0.49 32.79 4.04
N TRP A 433 0.56 31.99 4.10
CA TRP A 433 0.74 30.86 3.19
C TRP A 433 -0.36 29.81 3.44
N ARG A 434 -1.54 29.92 2.83
CA ARG A 434 -2.21 28.69 2.34
C ARG A 434 -1.32 28.17 1.21
N ARG A 435 -0.26 27.45 1.59
CA ARG A 435 0.86 27.12 0.72
C ARG A 435 0.57 26.03 -0.31
N PHE A 436 -0.68 25.58 -0.41
CA PHE A 436 -1.08 24.51 -1.32
C PHE A 436 -2.55 24.77 -1.74
N PRO A 437 -2.99 24.33 -2.93
CA PRO A 437 -4.43 24.17 -3.19
C PRO A 437 -5.05 23.45 -1.96
N SER A 438 -6.14 23.98 -1.41
CA SER A 438 -6.88 23.17 -0.43
C SER A 438 -7.41 21.95 -1.17
N THR A 439 -7.07 20.76 -0.68
CA THR A 439 -7.73 19.53 -1.05
C THR A 439 -9.00 19.43 -0.24
N ASP A 440 -10.03 20.09 -0.77
CA ASP A 440 -11.38 20.01 -0.23
C ASP A 440 -12.11 18.86 -0.93
N GLU A 441 -12.97 18.18 -0.18
CA GLU A 441 -13.86 17.19 -0.76
C GLU A 441 -14.84 17.87 -1.73
N MET A 442 -15.27 17.16 -2.77
CA MET A 442 -16.13 17.69 -3.82
C MET A 442 -17.60 17.40 -3.55
N SER A 443 -18.48 18.30 -4.01
CA SER A 443 -19.92 18.07 -4.16
C SER A 443 -20.30 17.89 -5.62
N PHE A 444 -21.32 17.08 -5.87
CA PHE A 444 -21.78 16.71 -7.21
C PHE A 444 -23.28 16.90 -7.33
N GLY A 445 -23.81 17.13 -8.54
CA GLY A 445 -25.25 17.28 -8.74
C GLY A 445 -25.69 16.96 -10.15
N GLU A 446 -27.01 16.92 -10.35
CA GLU A 446 -27.66 16.62 -11.64
C GLU A 446 -27.35 15.19 -12.15
N CYS A 447 -26.59 15.05 -13.22
CA CYS A 447 -26.36 13.84 -14.00
C CYS A 447 -24.91 13.39 -13.80
N LEU A 448 -24.73 12.32 -13.02
CA LEU A 448 -23.43 11.86 -12.53
C LEU A 448 -22.90 10.66 -13.34
N HIS A 449 -21.70 10.76 -13.88
CA HIS A 449 -21.02 9.63 -14.53
C HIS A 449 -20.12 8.92 -13.51
N ILE A 450 -20.33 7.62 -13.34
CA ILE A 450 -19.61 6.81 -12.35
C ILE A 450 -18.59 5.96 -13.10
N TYR A 451 -17.32 6.08 -12.73
CA TYR A 451 -16.22 5.38 -13.37
C TYR A 451 -15.60 4.35 -12.44
N GLY A 452 -15.24 3.20 -13.01
CA GLY A 452 -14.73 2.08 -12.25
C GLY A 452 -14.56 0.81 -13.06
N GLY A 453 -14.20 -0.25 -12.36
CA GLY A 453 -14.18 -1.61 -12.87
C GLY A 453 -15.36 -2.39 -12.30
N ALA A 454 -16.05 -3.14 -13.17
CA ALA A 454 -17.06 -4.12 -12.78
C ALA A 454 -16.79 -5.43 -13.53
N PHE A 455 -15.74 -6.12 -13.12
CA PHE A 455 -15.26 -7.34 -13.76
C PHE A 455 -14.94 -8.42 -12.73
N VAL A 456 -15.43 -9.63 -13.00
CA VAL A 456 -15.07 -10.85 -12.28
C VAL A 456 -14.86 -11.95 -13.32
N GLY A 457 -13.67 -12.55 -13.35
CA GLY A 457 -13.38 -13.62 -14.30
C GLY A 457 -11.90 -14.01 -14.39
N GLY A 458 -11.61 -14.91 -15.32
CA GLY A 458 -10.26 -15.46 -15.57
C GLY A 458 -10.12 -16.94 -15.28
N CYS A 459 -11.06 -17.51 -14.53
CA CYS A 459 -11.18 -18.95 -14.33
C CYS A 459 -12.32 -19.53 -15.14
N ASP A 460 -12.22 -20.82 -15.45
CA ASP A 460 -13.27 -21.53 -16.14
C ASP A 460 -14.58 -21.52 -15.32
N GLY A 461 -15.71 -21.32 -15.99
CA GLY A 461 -17.02 -21.18 -15.36
C GLY A 461 -17.27 -19.88 -14.56
N LYS A 462 -16.24 -19.11 -14.20
CA LYS A 462 -16.39 -17.87 -13.41
C LYS A 462 -16.49 -16.64 -14.29
N ARG A 463 -17.69 -16.04 -14.35
CA ARG A 463 -17.95 -14.80 -15.10
C ARG A 463 -18.88 -13.90 -14.31
N ILE A 464 -18.87 -12.61 -14.63
CA ILE A 464 -19.85 -11.66 -14.11
C ILE A 464 -21.27 -12.05 -14.57
N LYS A 465 -22.20 -12.20 -13.62
CA LYS A 465 -23.63 -12.39 -13.92
C LYS A 465 -24.35 -11.06 -14.02
N ARG A 466 -24.08 -10.15 -13.07
CA ARG A 466 -24.64 -8.80 -13.04
C ARG A 466 -23.82 -7.85 -12.18
N TYR A 467 -23.99 -6.56 -12.41
CA TYR A 467 -23.61 -5.55 -11.42
C TYR A 467 -24.76 -4.58 -11.15
N MET A 468 -24.67 -3.93 -9.99
CA MET A 468 -25.62 -2.95 -9.50
C MET A 468 -24.84 -1.75 -8.99
N ILE A 469 -25.35 -0.55 -9.29
CA ILE A 469 -24.94 0.67 -8.63
C ILE A 469 -26.09 1.09 -7.73
N ASP A 470 -25.79 1.30 -6.45
CA ASP A 470 -26.75 1.67 -5.43
C ASP A 470 -26.25 2.86 -4.62
N TYR A 471 -27.16 3.54 -3.91
CA TYR A 471 -26.80 4.55 -2.94
C TYR A 471 -27.52 4.37 -1.60
N LYS A 472 -26.94 4.92 -0.54
CA LYS A 472 -27.53 4.98 0.80
C LYS A 472 -27.23 6.34 1.44
N PRO A 473 -28.20 7.01 2.08
CA PRO A 473 -27.93 8.24 2.83
C PRO A 473 -26.93 8.01 3.98
N GLY A 474 -26.05 8.98 4.22
CA GLY A 474 -24.97 8.88 5.19
C GLY A 474 -23.73 8.16 4.65
N PHE A 475 -22.79 7.87 5.55
CA PHE A 475 -21.56 7.17 5.23
C PHE A 475 -21.57 5.75 5.81
N GLU A 476 -21.49 4.75 4.94
CA GLU A 476 -21.55 3.32 5.24
C GLU A 476 -20.31 2.64 4.66
N LEU A 477 -19.64 1.82 5.46
CA LEU A 477 -18.46 1.08 5.02
C LEU A 477 -18.78 -0.39 4.73
N ASP A 478 -19.86 -0.92 5.32
CA ASP A 478 -20.29 -2.28 5.06
C ASP A 478 -21.30 -2.33 3.91
N CYS A 479 -20.81 -2.81 2.78
CA CYS A 479 -21.58 -3.04 1.57
C CYS A 479 -22.81 -3.94 1.77
N PHE A 480 -22.81 -4.83 2.76
CA PHE A 480 -23.82 -5.88 2.90
C PHE A 480 -24.96 -5.49 3.85
N THR A 481 -24.92 -4.28 4.41
CA THR A 481 -26.02 -3.74 5.21
C THR A 481 -27.30 -3.56 4.39
N ALA A 482 -28.45 -3.49 5.07
CA ALA A 482 -29.72 -3.17 4.42
C ALA A 482 -29.90 -1.66 4.19
N GLY A 483 -30.90 -1.28 3.37
CA GLY A 483 -31.32 0.12 3.17
C GLY A 483 -30.74 0.82 1.94
N TRP A 484 -30.21 0.06 0.98
CA TRP A 484 -29.69 0.58 -0.28
C TRP A 484 -30.81 0.84 -1.29
N ASN A 485 -30.71 1.96 -2.00
CA ASN A 485 -31.58 2.32 -3.10
C ASN A 485 -30.85 2.07 -4.42
N ASN A 486 -31.46 1.26 -5.30
CA ASN A 486 -30.84 0.95 -6.58
C ASN A 486 -30.89 2.15 -7.53
N ILE A 487 -29.75 2.50 -8.11
CA ILE A 487 -29.63 3.47 -9.19
C ILE A 487 -29.89 2.75 -10.51
N TRP A 488 -29.12 1.70 -10.78
CA TRP A 488 -29.35 0.80 -11.90
C TRP A 488 -28.74 -0.59 -11.66
N LYS A 489 -29.17 -1.51 -12.51
CA LYS A 489 -28.75 -2.91 -12.52
C LYS A 489 -28.53 -3.37 -13.96
N VAL A 490 -27.42 -4.03 -14.21
CA VAL A 490 -27.03 -4.56 -15.53
C VAL A 490 -26.80 -6.05 -15.44
N GLU A 491 -27.50 -6.82 -16.27
CA GLU A 491 -27.40 -8.28 -16.34
C GLU A 491 -26.72 -8.71 -17.65
N PHE A 492 -25.87 -9.74 -17.56
CA PHE A 492 -25.15 -10.33 -18.69
C PHE A 492 -25.73 -11.70 -19.04
N ASN A 493 -26.51 -11.74 -20.12
CA ASN A 493 -27.30 -12.90 -20.55
C ASN A 493 -26.82 -13.51 -21.87
N THR A 494 -26.07 -12.78 -22.70
CA THR A 494 -25.65 -13.26 -24.03
C THR A 494 -24.14 -13.22 -24.21
N VAL A 495 -23.59 -14.07 -25.09
CA VAL A 495 -22.15 -14.11 -25.41
C VAL A 495 -21.65 -12.74 -25.91
N TRP A 496 -22.49 -11.97 -26.60
CA TRP A 496 -22.13 -10.64 -27.10
C TRP A 496 -22.00 -9.60 -25.97
N GLN A 497 -22.84 -9.69 -24.94
CA GLN A 497 -22.73 -8.87 -23.75
C GLN A 497 -21.44 -9.18 -22.95
N TYR A 498 -21.03 -10.45 -22.90
CA TYR A 498 -19.75 -10.85 -22.28
C TYR A 498 -18.52 -10.36 -23.05
N ARG A 499 -18.64 -10.16 -24.37
CA ARG A 499 -17.57 -9.54 -25.14
C ARG A 499 -17.38 -8.07 -24.74
N ASP A 500 -18.47 -7.35 -24.45
CA ASP A 500 -18.45 -5.98 -23.94
C ASP A 500 -17.94 -5.92 -22.48
N SER A 501 -18.30 -6.90 -21.63
CA SER A 501 -17.80 -6.97 -20.25
C SER A 501 -16.28 -7.12 -20.17
N ASN A 502 -15.67 -7.84 -21.12
CA ASN A 502 -14.22 -8.01 -21.20
C ASN A 502 -13.47 -6.70 -21.54
N MET A 503 -14.17 -5.66 -22.04
CA MET A 503 -13.60 -4.34 -22.30
C MET A 503 -13.60 -3.42 -21.06
N ARG A 504 -14.08 -3.90 -19.90
CA ARG A 504 -14.23 -3.12 -18.65
C ARG A 504 -13.27 -3.53 -17.53
N LYS A 505 -12.11 -4.08 -17.88
CA LYS A 505 -11.01 -4.40 -16.94
C LYS A 505 -10.21 -3.17 -16.48
N ASP A 506 -10.81 -1.99 -16.54
CA ASP A 506 -10.12 -0.69 -16.45
C ASP A 506 -11.10 0.44 -16.05
N THR A 507 -10.60 1.67 -16.03
CA THR A 507 -11.31 2.95 -15.87
C THR A 507 -12.41 3.15 -16.91
N SER A 508 -13.52 2.44 -16.77
CA SER A 508 -14.67 2.50 -17.68
C SER A 508 -15.85 3.20 -17.03
N ASN A 509 -16.71 3.83 -17.84
CA ASN A 509 -17.98 4.33 -17.33
C ASN A 509 -18.88 3.13 -16.98
N LEU A 510 -19.35 3.07 -15.74
CA LEU A 510 -20.23 2.03 -15.22
C LEU A 510 -21.67 2.32 -15.63
N THR A 511 -22.00 2.08 -16.90
CA THR A 511 -23.28 2.49 -17.49
C THR A 511 -24.46 1.54 -17.23
N ALA A 512 -25.63 1.78 -17.81
CA ALA A 512 -26.84 0.98 -17.54
C ALA A 512 -27.63 0.53 -18.78
N VAL A 513 -27.45 1.20 -19.91
CA VAL A 513 -28.36 1.07 -21.06
C VAL A 513 -27.76 0.18 -22.13
N TRP A 514 -28.41 -0.96 -22.39
CA TRP A 514 -28.07 -1.86 -23.50
C TRP A 514 -28.60 -1.30 -24.84
N ASN A 515 -27.71 -1.16 -25.82
CA ASN A 515 -28.03 -0.74 -27.18
C ASN A 515 -27.52 -1.76 -28.22
N THR A 516 -27.90 -1.56 -29.47
CA THR A 516 -27.48 -2.37 -30.61
C THR A 516 -26.00 -2.14 -30.91
N ASP A 517 -25.24 -3.22 -31.01
CA ASP A 517 -23.83 -3.16 -31.42
C ASP A 517 -23.64 -3.59 -32.87
N CYS A 518 -22.64 -3.00 -33.53
CA CYS A 518 -22.20 -3.43 -34.85
C CYS A 518 -21.04 -4.43 -34.73
N ILE A 519 -21.37 -5.72 -34.77
CA ILE A 519 -20.41 -6.82 -34.59
C ILE A 519 -19.43 -6.90 -35.76
N VAL A 520 -19.91 -6.63 -36.99
CA VAL A 520 -19.10 -6.70 -38.21
C VAL A 520 -19.16 -5.34 -38.92
N PRO A 521 -18.23 -4.42 -38.59
CA PRO A 521 -18.15 -3.13 -39.25
C PRO A 521 -17.66 -3.29 -40.70
N VAL A 522 -18.20 -2.49 -41.61
CA VAL A 522 -17.64 -2.33 -42.96
C VAL A 522 -16.85 -1.02 -43.05
N PHE A 523 -15.91 -0.97 -43.99
CA PHE A 523 -15.04 0.19 -44.22
C PHE A 523 -15.78 1.50 -44.58
N PHE A 524 -17.09 1.47 -44.86
CA PHE A 524 -17.91 2.63 -45.18
C PHE A 524 -19.03 2.82 -44.14
N PRO A 525 -18.90 3.76 -43.18
CA PRO A 525 -19.99 4.08 -42.26
C PRO A 525 -21.18 4.70 -43.04
N PRO A 526 -22.44 4.43 -42.64
CA PRO A 526 -22.90 3.86 -41.37
C PRO A 526 -23.37 2.39 -41.49
N TYR A 527 -22.88 1.62 -42.46
CA TYR A 527 -23.38 0.26 -42.69
C TYR A 527 -22.76 -0.74 -41.72
N CYS A 528 -23.57 -1.72 -41.29
CA CYS A 528 -23.14 -2.84 -40.48
C CYS A 528 -23.57 -4.14 -41.15
N LEU A 529 -22.67 -5.12 -41.32
CA LEU A 529 -23.03 -6.41 -41.91
C LEU A 529 -23.81 -7.30 -40.94
N HIS A 530 -23.53 -7.15 -39.64
CA HIS A 530 -24.25 -7.85 -38.60
C HIS A 530 -24.33 -6.99 -37.34
N SER A 531 -25.56 -6.69 -36.95
CA SER A 531 -25.86 -5.92 -35.75
C SER A 531 -26.61 -6.80 -34.77
N GLU A 532 -26.23 -6.73 -33.49
CA GLU A 532 -26.86 -7.49 -32.43
C GLU A 532 -27.54 -6.50 -31.45
N PRO A 533 -28.86 -6.59 -31.23
CA PRO A 533 -29.53 -5.78 -30.23
C PRO A 533 -29.04 -6.12 -28.82
N GLN A 534 -28.96 -5.10 -27.96
CA GLN A 534 -28.55 -5.27 -26.55
C GLN A 534 -27.17 -5.92 -26.36
N ALA A 535 -26.23 -5.62 -27.25
CA ALA A 535 -24.89 -6.20 -27.24
C ALA A 535 -23.79 -5.23 -26.80
N ARG A 536 -24.11 -3.94 -26.68
CA ARG A 536 -23.20 -2.89 -26.23
C ARG A 536 -23.88 -2.03 -25.17
N LEU A 537 -23.13 -1.65 -24.14
CA LEU A 537 -23.58 -0.68 -23.16
C LEU A 537 -23.22 0.74 -23.60
N ASP A 538 -24.24 1.60 -23.68
CA ASP A 538 -24.07 3.02 -24.00
C ASP A 538 -23.80 3.86 -22.74
N PRO A 539 -23.11 5.01 -22.87
CA PRO A 539 -22.96 5.99 -21.79
C PRO A 539 -24.28 6.26 -21.07
N SER A 540 -24.26 6.15 -19.75
CA SER A 540 -25.40 6.45 -18.87
C SER A 540 -24.90 7.35 -17.75
N CYS A 541 -25.80 8.14 -17.16
CA CYS A 541 -25.52 8.93 -15.97
C CYS A 541 -26.65 8.79 -14.96
N TRP A 542 -26.32 8.94 -13.69
CA TRP A 542 -27.29 8.93 -12.61
C TRP A 542 -27.90 10.32 -12.47
N ALA A 543 -29.19 10.44 -12.78
CA ALA A 543 -29.97 11.63 -12.47
C ALA A 543 -30.26 11.70 -10.97
N SER A 544 -29.34 12.30 -10.21
CA SER A 544 -29.46 12.51 -8.77
C SER A 544 -30.57 13.52 -8.42
N HIS A 545 -30.84 14.46 -9.31
CA HIS A 545 -31.91 15.46 -9.17
C HIS A 545 -33.27 14.86 -9.55
N THR A 546 -33.93 14.24 -8.58
CA THR A 546 -35.24 13.57 -8.74
C THR A 546 -36.44 14.47 -8.41
N GLY A 547 -36.18 15.60 -7.76
CA GLY A 547 -37.14 16.65 -7.40
C GLY A 547 -36.42 17.85 -6.79
N LEU A 548 -37.11 18.98 -6.60
CA LEU A 548 -36.51 20.21 -6.08
C LEU A 548 -35.87 19.98 -4.70
N CYS A 549 -34.56 20.17 -4.59
CA CYS A 549 -33.75 19.89 -3.39
C CYS A 549 -33.74 18.43 -2.90
N GLU A 550 -34.35 17.50 -3.62
CA GLU A 550 -34.34 16.09 -3.24
C GLU A 550 -32.93 15.50 -3.38
N LEU A 551 -32.61 14.53 -2.52
CA LEU A 551 -31.33 13.84 -2.47
C LEU A 551 -30.10 14.77 -2.29
N SER A 552 -30.23 15.86 -1.53
CA SER A 552 -29.07 16.67 -1.13
C SER A 552 -28.51 16.18 0.21
N GLY A 553 -27.20 15.87 0.25
CA GLY A 553 -26.51 15.43 1.46
C GLY A 553 -25.33 14.51 1.18
N LEU A 554 -24.74 14.02 2.28
CA LEU A 554 -23.76 12.96 2.25
C LEU A 554 -24.44 11.62 1.94
N VAL A 555 -23.96 10.91 0.92
CA VAL A 555 -24.40 9.57 0.55
C VAL A 555 -23.19 8.64 0.40
N THR A 556 -23.46 7.34 0.47
CA THR A 556 -22.53 6.30 0.09
C THR A 556 -22.99 5.71 -1.23
N LEU A 557 -22.10 5.68 -2.22
CA LEU A 557 -22.27 4.99 -3.47
C LEU A 557 -21.72 3.57 -3.33
N ARG A 558 -22.42 2.57 -3.84
CA ARG A 558 -22.00 1.16 -3.82
C ARG A 558 -22.02 0.57 -5.21
N LEU A 559 -20.93 -0.07 -5.59
CA LEU A 559 -20.89 -1.02 -6.69
C LEU A 559 -20.97 -2.41 -6.09
N MET A 560 -21.91 -3.22 -6.57
CA MET A 560 -22.03 -4.64 -6.22
C MET A 560 -22.00 -5.48 -7.48
N VAL A 561 -21.18 -6.52 -7.49
CA VAL A 561 -21.04 -7.46 -8.60
C VAL A 561 -21.38 -8.86 -8.09
N GLU A 562 -22.21 -9.56 -8.85
CA GLU A 562 -22.54 -10.97 -8.64
C GLU A 562 -21.91 -11.79 -9.76
N ASP A 563 -21.22 -12.87 -9.41
CA ASP A 563 -20.72 -13.84 -10.39
C ASP A 563 -21.77 -14.93 -10.71
N THR A 564 -21.46 -15.76 -11.71
CA THR A 564 -22.32 -16.86 -12.16
C THR A 564 -22.55 -17.94 -11.10
N ASP A 565 -21.67 -18.03 -10.09
CA ASP A 565 -21.78 -18.96 -8.96
C ASP A 565 -22.59 -18.38 -7.79
N GLY A 566 -22.94 -17.09 -7.86
CA GLY A 566 -23.70 -16.36 -6.84
C GLY A 566 -22.86 -15.70 -5.76
N ASN A 567 -21.53 -15.63 -5.91
CA ASN A 567 -20.69 -14.87 -4.99
C ASN A 567 -20.85 -13.37 -5.26
N LEU A 568 -20.73 -12.58 -4.19
CA LEU A 568 -20.90 -11.13 -4.22
C LEU A 568 -19.58 -10.45 -3.89
N TYR A 569 -19.25 -9.44 -4.68
CA TYR A 569 -18.09 -8.56 -4.52
C TYR A 569 -18.60 -7.13 -4.52
N CYS A 570 -17.96 -6.24 -3.77
CA CYS A 570 -18.43 -4.87 -3.65
C CYS A 570 -17.32 -3.87 -3.45
N ASP A 571 -17.64 -2.62 -3.76
CA ASP A 571 -16.89 -1.44 -3.35
C ASP A 571 -17.87 -0.34 -2.93
N THR A 572 -17.45 0.53 -2.02
CA THR A 572 -18.23 1.68 -1.54
C THR A 572 -17.40 2.93 -1.55
N GLN A 573 -17.95 4.03 -2.07
CA GLN A 573 -17.29 5.33 -2.09
C GLN A 573 -18.19 6.41 -1.50
N ARG A 574 -17.56 7.35 -0.81
CA ARG A 574 -18.23 8.50 -0.21
C ARG A 574 -18.53 9.56 -1.27
N LEU A 575 -19.74 10.11 -1.25
CA LEU A 575 -20.16 11.11 -2.23
C LEU A 575 -21.03 12.19 -1.56
N TRP A 576 -20.76 13.46 -1.87
CA TRP A 576 -21.64 14.56 -1.49
C TRP A 576 -22.49 14.98 -2.68
N ILE A 577 -23.81 14.97 -2.50
CA ILE A 577 -24.75 15.39 -3.53
C ILE A 577 -25.35 16.73 -3.13
N ASP A 578 -25.29 17.69 -4.03
CA ASP A 578 -25.95 18.98 -3.91
C ASP A 578 -26.88 19.20 -5.10
N ASN A 579 -28.18 19.11 -4.84
CA ASN A 579 -29.23 19.41 -5.81
C ASN A 579 -30.02 20.66 -5.39
N LYS A 580 -29.48 21.48 -4.48
CA LYS A 580 -30.13 22.74 -4.10
C LYS A 580 -29.82 23.82 -5.14
N PRO A 581 -30.82 24.59 -5.59
CA PRO A 581 -30.56 25.74 -6.45
C PRO A 581 -29.79 26.85 -5.73
N ILE A 582 -28.90 27.53 -6.46
CA ILE A 582 -28.31 28.80 -6.02
C ILE A 582 -29.34 29.92 -6.23
N CYS A 583 -29.42 30.85 -5.29
CA CYS A 583 -30.23 32.06 -5.44
C CYS A 583 -29.38 33.26 -5.86
N ALA A 584 -29.84 33.90 -6.95
CA ALA A 584 -29.31 35.15 -7.45
C ALA A 584 -30.46 36.15 -7.59
N GLU A 585 -30.36 37.29 -6.89
CA GLU A 585 -31.23 38.44 -7.11
C GLU A 585 -30.43 39.73 -7.03
N LEU A 586 -30.82 40.72 -7.83
CA LEU A 586 -30.16 42.01 -7.87
C LEU A 586 -31.21 43.12 -7.83
N ARG A 587 -30.93 44.19 -7.09
CA ARG A 587 -31.73 45.39 -6.93
C ARG A 587 -30.83 46.62 -6.86
N ILE A 588 -31.30 47.71 -7.44
CA ILE A 588 -30.72 49.03 -7.22
C ILE A 588 -31.72 49.81 -6.37
N ASP A 589 -31.48 49.91 -5.07
CA ASP A 589 -32.47 50.45 -4.13
C ASP A 589 -32.87 51.91 -4.42
N ALA A 590 -31.98 52.65 -5.09
CA ALA A 590 -32.25 54.03 -5.50
C ALA A 590 -33.30 54.15 -6.62
N VAL A 591 -33.55 53.09 -7.40
CA VAL A 591 -34.38 53.17 -8.60
C VAL A 591 -35.03 51.83 -8.98
N PRO A 592 -36.35 51.79 -9.22
CA PRO A 592 -37.00 50.57 -9.71
C PRO A 592 -36.42 50.07 -11.03
N LYS A 593 -36.64 48.79 -11.33
CA LYS A 593 -36.17 48.17 -12.57
C LYS A 593 -36.73 48.93 -13.79
N CYS A 594 -35.87 49.15 -14.79
CA CYS A 594 -36.20 49.87 -16.03
C CYS A 594 -36.57 51.36 -15.86
N GLN A 595 -36.10 52.04 -14.81
CA GLN A 595 -36.31 53.48 -14.59
C GLN A 595 -35.04 54.32 -14.80
N ASP A 596 -35.22 55.65 -14.80
CA ASP A 596 -34.15 56.64 -14.98
C ASP A 596 -33.44 56.93 -13.63
N LEU A 597 -32.11 56.90 -13.65
CA LEU A 597 -31.23 57.28 -12.54
C LEU A 597 -30.40 58.51 -12.92
N PHE A 598 -30.38 59.53 -12.06
CA PHE A 598 -29.67 60.78 -12.33
C PHE A 598 -28.39 60.87 -11.51
N VAL A 599 -27.25 61.08 -12.18
CA VAL A 599 -25.93 61.13 -11.53
C VAL A 599 -25.84 62.26 -10.49
N SER A 600 -26.53 63.38 -10.69
CA SER A 600 -26.57 64.51 -9.75
C SER A 600 -27.09 64.15 -8.36
N GLN A 601 -27.86 63.06 -8.22
CA GLN A 601 -28.36 62.57 -6.93
C GLN A 601 -27.24 62.04 -6.03
N PHE A 602 -26.11 61.62 -6.63
CA PHE A 602 -24.97 61.00 -5.94
C PHE A 602 -23.72 61.89 -5.96
N ALA A 603 -23.60 62.74 -6.98
CA ALA A 603 -22.47 63.64 -7.19
C ALA A 603 -22.75 65.05 -6.62
N ASN A 604 -22.85 65.17 -5.30
CA ASN A 604 -23.08 66.44 -4.61
C ASN A 604 -22.08 66.71 -3.46
N PRO A 605 -21.05 67.55 -3.65
CA PRO A 605 -20.69 68.26 -4.89
C PRO A 605 -20.15 67.31 -5.99
N PRO A 606 -20.18 67.69 -7.28
CA PRO A 606 -19.74 66.84 -8.39
C PRO A 606 -18.21 66.81 -8.54
N GLU A 607 -17.51 66.48 -7.46
CA GLU A 607 -16.07 66.35 -7.40
C GLU A 607 -15.64 64.89 -7.58
N CYS A 608 -14.53 64.66 -8.30
CA CYS A 608 -14.01 63.32 -8.53
C CYS A 608 -13.18 62.78 -7.35
N SER A 609 -12.98 63.56 -6.28
CA SER A 609 -12.17 63.20 -5.10
C SER A 609 -12.87 62.18 -4.20
N SER A 610 -14.21 62.17 -4.18
CA SER A 610 -15.05 61.25 -3.41
C SER A 610 -15.82 60.28 -4.31
N ALA A 611 -16.05 59.06 -3.81
CA ALA A 611 -16.85 58.05 -4.52
C ALA A 611 -18.34 58.45 -4.63
N TRP A 612 -18.93 58.24 -5.81
CA TRP A 612 -20.36 58.48 -6.04
C TRP A 612 -21.12 57.16 -5.88
N ASN A 613 -21.28 56.74 -4.62
CA ASN A 613 -21.73 55.39 -4.29
C ASN A 613 -23.21 55.15 -4.65
N LEU A 614 -23.43 54.23 -5.59
CA LEU A 614 -24.71 53.60 -5.86
C LEU A 614 -24.76 52.22 -5.18
N PRO A 615 -25.54 52.05 -4.10
CA PRO A 615 -25.66 50.75 -3.44
C PRO A 615 -26.38 49.75 -4.34
N LEU A 616 -25.75 48.58 -4.52
CA LEU A 616 -26.35 47.42 -5.16
C LEU A 616 -26.73 46.43 -4.07
N SER A 617 -28.01 46.12 -3.96
CA SER A 617 -28.55 45.17 -2.99
C SER A 617 -29.07 43.93 -3.72
N GLY A 618 -29.22 42.82 -3.02
CA GLY A 618 -29.59 41.57 -3.65
C GLY A 618 -29.38 40.34 -2.78
N ILE A 619 -29.41 39.19 -3.46
CA ILE A 619 -29.18 37.87 -2.88
C ILE A 619 -28.11 37.20 -3.73
N ALA A 620 -27.03 36.79 -3.08
CA ALA A 620 -26.02 35.90 -3.62
C ALA A 620 -25.84 34.79 -2.58
N TYR A 621 -26.68 33.77 -2.68
CA TYR A 621 -26.87 32.80 -1.62
C TYR A 621 -26.94 31.39 -2.17
N ASP A 622 -26.20 30.50 -1.52
CA ASP A 622 -26.25 29.07 -1.72
C ASP A 622 -26.47 28.42 -0.35
N ALA A 623 -27.44 27.53 -0.24
CA ALA A 623 -27.76 26.88 1.03
C ALA A 623 -26.72 25.82 1.35
N TYR A 624 -26.49 25.55 2.64
CA TYR A 624 -25.71 24.36 3.00
C TYR A 624 -26.38 23.11 2.43
N ILE A 625 -25.58 22.16 1.96
CA ILE A 625 -26.10 20.91 1.37
C ILE A 625 -27.00 20.19 2.38
N ASN A 626 -26.56 20.11 3.65
CA ASN A 626 -27.32 19.56 4.77
C ASN A 626 -27.02 20.34 6.06
N ASP A 627 -28.03 21.05 6.58
CA ASP A 627 -27.91 21.89 7.79
C ASP A 627 -27.64 21.10 9.08
N ALA A 628 -27.81 19.77 9.08
CA ALA A 628 -27.51 18.90 10.22
C ALA A 628 -26.03 18.44 10.27
N LEU A 629 -25.24 18.70 9.23
CA LEU A 629 -23.84 18.33 9.13
C LEU A 629 -22.92 19.55 9.39
N PRO A 630 -21.62 19.35 9.66
CA PRO A 630 -20.70 20.46 9.87
C PRO A 630 -20.77 21.51 8.76
N LEU A 631 -20.88 22.79 9.12
CA LEU A 631 -21.04 23.93 8.19
C LEU A 631 -19.71 24.37 7.57
N THR A 632 -18.94 23.39 7.12
CA THR A 632 -17.65 23.55 6.46
C THR A 632 -17.68 22.79 5.14
N ARG A 633 -16.69 23.03 4.27
CA ARG A 633 -16.53 22.21 3.06
C ARG A 633 -16.48 20.71 3.41
N PRO A 634 -17.13 19.85 2.60
CA PRO A 634 -17.85 20.14 1.35
C PRO A 634 -19.31 20.59 1.52
N ASN A 635 -19.86 20.55 2.74
CA ASN A 635 -21.24 20.96 3.02
C ASN A 635 -21.50 22.46 2.79
N ASP A 636 -20.46 23.28 2.96
CA ASP A 636 -20.40 24.68 2.53
C ASP A 636 -19.63 24.79 1.21
N ASN A 637 -20.33 24.70 0.08
CA ASN A 637 -19.79 24.70 -1.28
C ASN A 637 -19.93 26.04 -2.02
N PHE A 638 -20.49 27.08 -1.40
CA PHE A 638 -20.56 28.43 -1.98
C PHE A 638 -19.15 28.91 -2.36
N ASP A 639 -18.98 29.43 -3.58
CA ASP A 639 -17.67 29.85 -4.07
C ASP A 639 -17.55 31.37 -4.08
N TYR A 640 -18.25 32.02 -5.00
CA TYR A 640 -18.27 33.47 -5.10
C TYR A 640 -19.44 33.99 -5.94
N TYR A 641 -19.70 35.30 -5.84
CA TYR A 641 -20.47 36.05 -6.82
C TYR A 641 -19.65 37.15 -7.47
N GLN A 642 -20.09 37.62 -8.63
CA GLN A 642 -19.51 38.75 -9.35
C GLN A 642 -20.61 39.56 -10.02
N ILE A 643 -20.38 40.86 -10.18
CA ILE A 643 -21.34 41.76 -10.82
C ILE A 643 -20.67 42.41 -12.02
N HIS A 644 -21.30 42.27 -13.18
CA HIS A 644 -20.91 42.92 -14.42
C HIS A 644 -21.87 44.05 -14.74
N VAL A 645 -21.37 45.11 -15.36
CA VAL A 645 -22.20 46.20 -15.87
C VAL A 645 -21.91 46.37 -17.34
N THR A 646 -22.95 46.24 -18.15
CA THR A 646 -22.86 46.35 -19.61
C THR A 646 -23.60 47.60 -20.06
N LYS A 647 -22.90 48.48 -20.78
CA LYS A 647 -23.54 49.61 -21.46
C LYS A 647 -24.16 49.14 -22.78
N GLN A 648 -25.37 49.59 -23.10
CA GLN A 648 -26.07 49.19 -24.32
C GLN A 648 -25.22 49.42 -25.59
N GLY A 649 -24.94 48.33 -26.32
CA GLY A 649 -24.14 48.34 -27.55
C GLY A 649 -22.65 48.70 -27.37
N ARG A 650 -22.12 48.60 -26.15
CA ARG A 650 -20.84 49.17 -25.69
C ARG A 650 -20.15 48.23 -24.67
N PRO A 651 -18.94 48.52 -24.13
CA PRO A 651 -18.21 47.52 -23.34
C PRO A 651 -18.86 47.18 -22.00
N THR A 652 -18.48 46.02 -21.46
CA THR A 652 -18.81 45.52 -20.12
C THR A 652 -17.63 45.78 -19.17
N ILE A 653 -17.92 46.14 -17.93
CA ILE A 653 -16.93 46.19 -16.83
C ILE A 653 -17.39 45.34 -15.66
N THR A 654 -16.47 44.85 -14.84
CA THR A 654 -16.79 44.15 -13.59
C THR A 654 -16.67 45.11 -12.41
N ILE A 655 -17.62 45.04 -11.49
CA ILE A 655 -17.63 45.89 -10.29
C ILE A 655 -16.73 45.26 -9.23
N PRO A 656 -15.80 46.03 -8.62
CA PRO A 656 -15.07 45.54 -7.44
C PRO A 656 -16.04 45.40 -6.26
N ILE A 657 -16.06 44.23 -5.63
CA ILE A 657 -16.92 43.92 -4.48
C ILE A 657 -16.24 44.35 -3.17
N SER A 658 -14.92 44.18 -3.10
CA SER A 658 -14.13 44.65 -1.96
C SER A 658 -12.77 45.15 -2.43
N MET A 659 -12.10 45.95 -1.59
CA MET A 659 -10.72 46.34 -1.80
C MET A 659 -9.84 45.27 -1.12
N GLY A 660 -9.14 44.46 -1.92
CA GLY A 660 -8.15 43.52 -1.40
C GLY A 660 -6.89 44.24 -0.91
N PRO A 661 -5.93 43.52 -0.31
CA PRO A 661 -4.72 44.12 0.27
C PRO A 661 -3.83 44.85 -0.75
N THR A 662 -3.84 44.39 -2.00
CA THR A 662 -2.95 44.86 -3.07
C THR A 662 -3.69 45.30 -4.33
N SER A 663 -4.95 44.91 -4.52
CA SER A 663 -5.77 45.28 -5.68
C SER A 663 -7.28 45.12 -5.38
N PRO A 664 -8.17 45.75 -6.16
CA PRO A 664 -9.61 45.52 -6.04
C PRO A 664 -9.96 44.05 -6.30
N CYS A 665 -10.79 43.47 -5.45
CA CYS A 665 -11.32 42.13 -5.61
C CYS A 665 -12.69 42.18 -6.29
N PHE A 666 -12.80 41.52 -7.44
CA PHE A 666 -14.00 41.49 -8.27
C PHE A 666 -14.93 40.30 -7.97
N LYS A 667 -14.61 39.51 -6.93
CA LYS A 667 -15.35 38.32 -6.51
C LYS A 667 -15.74 38.42 -5.03
N GLY A 668 -17.02 38.27 -4.72
CA GLY A 668 -17.53 38.27 -3.36
C GLY A 668 -17.63 36.85 -2.83
N THR A 669 -16.83 36.50 -1.84
CA THR A 669 -16.72 35.13 -1.29
C THR A 669 -17.59 34.88 -0.06
N LYS A 670 -18.48 35.84 0.27
CA LYS A 670 -19.45 35.71 1.36
C LYS A 670 -20.85 35.63 0.78
N ARG A 671 -21.69 34.76 1.35
CA ARG A 671 -23.13 34.76 1.08
C ARG A 671 -23.72 36.12 1.47
N ILE A 672 -24.54 36.68 0.59
CA ILE A 672 -25.27 37.93 0.81
C ILE A 672 -26.76 37.64 0.71
N GLY A 673 -27.52 38.16 1.68
CA GLY A 673 -28.95 37.90 1.75
C GLY A 673 -29.27 36.44 2.08
N LYS A 674 -30.53 36.06 1.88
CA LYS A 674 -31.03 34.70 2.08
C LYS A 674 -32.30 34.49 1.26
N CYS A 675 -32.44 33.30 0.68
CA CYS A 675 -33.66 32.78 0.08
C CYS A 675 -33.98 31.38 0.63
N ASP A 676 -35.14 30.84 0.28
CA ASP A 676 -35.44 29.40 0.40
C ASP A 676 -35.38 28.72 -0.98
N PRO A 677 -34.25 28.09 -1.36
CA PRO A 677 -34.08 27.55 -2.70
C PRO A 677 -34.97 26.31 -2.96
N CYS A 678 -35.57 25.75 -1.92
CA CYS A 678 -36.42 24.55 -2.01
C CYS A 678 -37.90 24.88 -2.13
N ASN A 679 -38.24 26.17 -2.27
CA ASN A 679 -39.58 26.63 -2.55
C ASN A 679 -39.67 27.10 -4.01
N ALA A 680 -40.71 26.68 -4.73
CA ALA A 680 -40.88 26.92 -6.16
C ALA A 680 -41.48 28.31 -6.50
N LEU A 681 -41.77 29.16 -5.52
CA LEU A 681 -42.42 30.47 -5.70
C LEU A 681 -41.39 31.61 -5.83
N ASP A 682 -41.45 32.42 -6.90
CA ASP A 682 -40.60 33.60 -7.09
C ASP A 682 -41.46 34.90 -7.12
N PRO A 683 -41.19 35.93 -6.28
CA PRO A 683 -40.22 35.96 -5.19
C PRO A 683 -40.69 35.18 -3.95
N HIS A 684 -39.76 34.66 -3.15
CA HIS A 684 -40.11 33.83 -2.00
C HIS A 684 -40.60 34.70 -0.83
N ALA A 685 -41.66 34.25 -0.15
CA ALA A 685 -42.10 34.90 1.08
C ALA A 685 -41.03 34.71 2.17
N GLY A 686 -40.28 35.78 2.50
CA GLY A 686 -39.25 35.77 3.53
C GLY A 686 -37.83 36.05 3.05
N ASP A 687 -37.64 36.38 1.77
CA ASP A 687 -36.34 36.76 1.23
C ASP A 687 -35.72 37.97 1.95
N VAL A 688 -34.43 37.85 2.26
CA VAL A 688 -33.66 38.90 2.93
C VAL A 688 -32.62 39.44 1.95
N TYR A 689 -32.74 40.73 1.64
CA TYR A 689 -31.79 41.43 0.77
C TYR A 689 -30.62 41.99 1.58
N GLY A 690 -29.41 41.77 1.09
CA GLY A 690 -28.19 42.37 1.63
C GLY A 690 -27.48 43.24 0.59
N THR A 691 -26.50 44.03 1.02
CA THR A 691 -25.67 44.82 0.10
C THR A 691 -24.65 43.93 -0.60
N LEU A 692 -24.74 43.83 -1.93
CA LEU A 692 -23.83 43.05 -2.76
C LEU A 692 -22.54 43.81 -3.10
N ALA A 693 -22.65 45.08 -3.47
CA ALA A 693 -21.51 45.94 -3.80
C ALA A 693 -21.89 47.42 -3.75
N GLN A 694 -20.90 48.29 -3.85
CA GLN A 694 -21.09 49.73 -4.07
C GLN A 694 -20.56 50.06 -5.47
N PHE A 695 -21.44 50.46 -6.38
CA PHE A 695 -21.03 50.90 -7.70
C PHE A 695 -20.70 52.39 -7.69
N ASP A 696 -19.47 52.74 -8.06
CA ASP A 696 -19.07 54.14 -8.11
C ASP A 696 -19.48 54.77 -9.45
N LEU A 697 -20.46 55.67 -9.41
CA LEU A 697 -20.98 56.37 -10.60
C LEU A 697 -19.95 57.28 -11.27
N ARG A 698 -18.78 57.55 -10.66
CA ARG A 698 -17.66 58.16 -11.40
C ARG A 698 -17.27 57.33 -12.63
N ALA A 699 -17.56 56.03 -12.65
CA ALA A 699 -17.32 55.14 -13.78
C ALA A 699 -18.11 55.52 -15.03
N VAL A 700 -19.26 56.17 -14.90
CA VAL A 700 -20.08 56.56 -16.05
C VAL A 700 -19.77 57.98 -16.55
N ASP A 701 -18.88 58.73 -15.90
CA ASP A 701 -18.51 60.09 -16.28
C ASP A 701 -17.09 60.12 -16.87
N LEU A 702 -16.96 60.64 -18.10
CA LEU A 702 -15.68 60.67 -18.83
C LEU A 702 -14.58 61.42 -18.05
N PHE A 703 -14.96 62.44 -17.28
CA PHE A 703 -14.03 63.28 -16.53
C PHE A 703 -13.58 62.62 -15.22
N CYS A 704 -14.49 61.99 -14.47
CA CYS A 704 -14.16 61.39 -13.17
C CYS A 704 -13.66 59.94 -13.20
N LYS A 705 -13.82 59.20 -14.31
CA LYS A 705 -13.44 57.78 -14.39
C LYS A 705 -11.97 57.50 -14.01
N GLY A 706 -11.07 58.46 -14.25
CA GLY A 706 -9.63 58.32 -13.93
C GLY A 706 -9.33 58.31 -12.42
N SER A 707 -10.30 58.65 -11.58
CA SER A 707 -10.18 58.64 -10.12
C SER A 707 -10.54 57.28 -9.50
N LEU A 708 -10.92 56.30 -10.31
CA LEU A 708 -11.29 54.96 -9.85
C LEU A 708 -10.05 54.08 -9.65
N PRO A 709 -10.08 53.14 -8.69
CA PRO A 709 -8.98 52.21 -8.45
C PRO A 709 -8.92 51.06 -9.48
N TYR A 710 -9.75 51.11 -10.54
CA TYR A 710 -9.81 50.12 -11.61
C TYR A 710 -10.03 50.81 -12.96
N ALA A 711 -9.60 50.16 -14.04
CA ALA A 711 -9.67 50.74 -15.38
C ALA A 711 -11.10 50.72 -15.93
N VAL A 712 -11.54 51.88 -16.45
CA VAL A 712 -12.84 52.02 -17.14
C VAL A 712 -12.62 52.54 -18.57
N PRO A 713 -13.05 51.80 -19.60
CA PRO A 713 -12.92 52.25 -21.00
C PRO A 713 -13.71 53.53 -21.29
N ASP A 714 -13.18 54.43 -22.12
CA ASP A 714 -13.87 55.66 -22.55
C ASP A 714 -15.26 55.36 -23.12
N ALA A 715 -15.38 54.30 -23.91
CA ALA A 715 -16.64 53.88 -24.51
C ALA A 715 -17.72 53.52 -23.47
N PHE A 716 -17.34 53.13 -22.25
CA PHE A 716 -18.25 52.85 -21.15
C PHE A 716 -18.90 54.14 -20.59
N THR A 717 -18.25 55.29 -20.71
CA THR A 717 -18.75 56.55 -20.11
C THR A 717 -19.84 57.23 -20.93
N ILE A 718 -20.61 58.13 -20.30
CA ILE A 718 -21.65 58.95 -20.91
C ILE A 718 -21.20 60.41 -20.89
N PRO A 719 -21.25 61.12 -22.02
CA PRO A 719 -21.13 62.57 -22.02
C PRO A 719 -22.14 63.21 -21.07
N ARG A 720 -21.77 64.33 -20.45
CA ARG A 720 -22.69 65.10 -19.61
C ARG A 720 -23.86 65.62 -20.47
N LYS A 721 -25.07 65.62 -19.89
CA LYS A 721 -26.38 65.86 -20.52
C LYS A 721 -26.92 64.74 -21.42
N GLU A 722 -26.28 63.58 -21.45
CA GLU A 722 -26.79 62.40 -22.17
C GLU A 722 -27.22 61.29 -21.20
N CYS A 723 -28.00 60.33 -21.71
CA CYS A 723 -28.43 59.14 -20.99
C CYS A 723 -28.11 57.89 -21.80
N CYS A 724 -27.83 56.78 -21.12
CA CYS A 724 -27.67 55.47 -21.75
C CYS A 724 -28.20 54.36 -20.84
N VAL A 725 -28.63 53.25 -21.43
CA VAL A 725 -29.06 52.07 -20.66
C VAL A 725 -27.83 51.25 -20.26
N TYR A 726 -27.80 50.86 -18.99
CA TYR A 726 -26.85 49.92 -18.42
C TYR A 726 -27.60 48.73 -17.86
N THR A 727 -27.08 47.54 -18.12
CA THR A 727 -27.57 46.30 -17.50
C THR A 727 -26.55 45.85 -16.48
N PHE A 728 -27.00 45.70 -15.23
CA PHE A 728 -26.21 45.09 -14.17
C PHE A 728 -26.56 43.60 -14.12
N ASP A 729 -25.55 42.74 -14.23
CA ASP A 729 -25.67 41.28 -14.26
C ASP A 729 -24.95 40.70 -13.05
N LEU A 730 -25.70 40.06 -12.16
CA LEU A 730 -25.18 39.28 -11.04
C LEU A 730 -25.03 37.83 -11.47
N TRP A 731 -23.85 37.27 -11.25
CA TRP A 731 -23.57 35.84 -11.41
C TRP A 731 -23.09 35.28 -10.08
N VAL A 732 -23.71 34.20 -9.62
CA VAL A 732 -23.40 33.52 -8.35
C VAL A 732 -22.97 32.09 -8.69
N TYR A 733 -21.90 31.62 -8.07
CA TYR A 733 -21.29 30.32 -8.33
C TYR A 733 -21.10 29.54 -7.02
N ASP A 734 -21.28 28.24 -7.09
CA ASP A 734 -20.83 27.29 -6.08
C ASP A 734 -19.84 26.28 -6.70
N ARG A 735 -19.39 25.31 -5.91
CA ARG A 735 -18.43 24.27 -6.31
C ARG A 735 -19.03 22.94 -6.72
N THR A 736 -20.35 22.84 -6.83
CA THR A 736 -21.02 21.61 -7.23
C THR A 736 -20.69 21.29 -8.68
N VAL A 737 -20.07 20.13 -8.88
CA VAL A 737 -19.74 19.61 -10.21
C VAL A 737 -20.99 19.10 -10.89
N ARG A 738 -21.20 19.57 -12.12
CA ARG A 738 -22.28 19.14 -13.01
C ARG A 738 -21.69 18.76 -14.36
N SER A 739 -22.39 17.91 -15.10
CA SER A 739 -21.99 17.52 -16.47
C SER A 739 -21.93 18.72 -17.44
N SER A 740 -22.64 19.81 -17.13
CA SER A 740 -22.65 21.07 -17.89
C SER A 740 -21.57 22.08 -17.47
N GLY A 741 -20.77 21.77 -16.43
CA GLY A 741 -19.71 22.62 -15.90
C GLY A 741 -19.94 23.03 -14.44
N VAL A 742 -19.45 24.22 -14.09
CA VAL A 742 -19.64 24.81 -12.74
C VAL A 742 -21.10 25.24 -12.58
N ASN A 743 -21.70 24.96 -11.43
CA ASN A 743 -23.05 25.42 -11.12
C ASN A 743 -23.10 26.95 -10.93
N TRP A 744 -24.15 27.59 -11.44
CA TRP A 744 -24.34 29.04 -11.31
C TRP A 744 -25.80 29.47 -11.35
N ALA A 745 -26.07 30.66 -10.81
CA ALA A 745 -27.32 31.40 -10.97
C ALA A 745 -27.06 32.82 -11.48
N HIS A 746 -28.03 33.39 -12.21
CA HIS A 746 -27.94 34.71 -12.83
C HIS A 746 -29.16 35.56 -12.53
N ALA A 747 -28.92 36.85 -12.29
CA ALA A 747 -29.97 37.87 -12.21
C ALA A 747 -29.54 39.15 -12.92
N SER A 748 -30.50 39.89 -13.48
CA SER A 748 -30.23 41.15 -14.18
C SER A 748 -31.14 42.31 -13.79
N TRP A 749 -30.56 43.50 -13.77
CA TRP A 749 -31.25 44.76 -13.50
C TRP A 749 -30.83 45.85 -14.51
N PRO A 750 -31.65 46.11 -15.55
CA PRO A 750 -31.44 47.22 -16.45
C PRO A 750 -31.91 48.55 -15.83
N VAL A 751 -31.12 49.60 -16.03
CA VAL A 751 -31.38 50.97 -15.57
C VAL A 751 -30.89 51.95 -16.63
N LYS A 752 -31.61 53.05 -16.84
CA LYS A 752 -31.17 54.13 -17.71
C LYS A 752 -30.46 55.19 -16.86
N ILE A 753 -29.15 55.30 -17.01
CA ILE A 753 -28.36 56.28 -16.27
C ILE A 753 -28.24 57.56 -17.11
N CYS A 754 -28.63 58.68 -16.52
CA CYS A 754 -28.53 60.02 -17.09
C CYS A 754 -27.42 60.78 -16.39
N ASN A 755 -26.35 61.13 -17.12
CA ASN A 755 -25.30 62.01 -16.61
C ASN A 755 -25.77 63.46 -16.72
N ASP A 756 -26.65 63.89 -15.83
CA ASP A 756 -27.31 65.19 -15.87
C ASP A 756 -26.46 66.36 -15.33
N LEU A 757 -25.19 66.10 -15.01
CA LEU A 757 -24.22 67.09 -14.57
C LEU A 757 -24.03 68.21 -15.61
N LYS A 758 -23.58 69.38 -15.17
CA LYS A 758 -23.27 70.49 -16.08
C LYS A 758 -22.02 70.15 -16.90
N PRO A 759 -21.99 70.47 -18.21
CA PRO A 759 -20.76 70.38 -19.01
C PRO A 759 -19.64 71.14 -18.29
N THR A 760 -18.47 70.51 -18.21
CA THR A 760 -17.22 71.14 -17.74
C THR A 760 -16.65 72.06 -18.79
#